data_AF-A0A7W1A867-F1
#
_entry.id   AF-A0A7W1A867-F1
#
_cell.length_a   1.000
_cell.length_b   1.000
_cell.length_c   1.000
_cell.angle_alpha   90.00
_cell.angle_beta   90.00
_cell.angle_gamma   90.00
#
_symmetry.space_group_name_H-M   'P 1'
#
loop_
_entity.id
_entity.type
_entity.pdbx_description
1 polymer ?
#
loop_
_entity_poly.entity_id
_entity_poly.type
_entity_poly.pdbx_seq_one_letter_code
_entity_poly.pdbx_strand_id
1 'polypeptide(L)'
;MIVASLATTLRDFGLPVTARSYFLITSIMVIILIALETIDTFQRSVPAMQVTGLILAVVKVVATVSTLMTLLLLTFERLRLVILVCLAIMGLLTLYREVRRRIQAGDRSPSSYIGGLTVIVQFLSMILLTASGLAVLIELIIAPARLLESEMVFSDAIRGWVEALATIVFLLTLYYLGFYLVRRILGSNSFSWVDPPNWRTVLPHLKYTLKARFGFPPWEESQLAATVRVAYIKHIVGSAELDAVVAAARIQPVLYPERGFTFAVIGDPGEGDHSQIAPSIGQEEVQEAMEAADLPAANPGFIVISSDIVYPAGELMDYERTVYRPYRVDPGNPSPLIYGLPGNHDWYNHLKGLFLNFGYPAAHVESDDPQLQAWAEGLRTGPWARYGLPWGNLRWNEVANLRLRYGLSRLGGDMARPETHQRLPFFELDFGAAPLVLLAADTGCVGGLDAIQFDWLEDRLRAAYADRKIIAVVLSEPLYVNGAFAAGDQARSIYELLRRYETHVVMGGDTHSYQHYQVKYLTHKGTPHTSHHFVNGGGGAYLSAPVDLNWRTPTGMTPLEQRFVYRDPEHEIVDQVLLKTIFPSAKELRAKFTGQAEGWALRRWLVGREPGLLSRGLTNALDHDRSPLLQSFVTLSMARTPDGWRLRVVPWFTKGPKDELQPQAPIDILAPTDEITRPLPALTPEAMLSDVLD
;
A
#
# COMPACT_ATOMS: atom_id res chain seq x y z
N MET A 1 6.89 37.28 32.98
CA MET A 1 6.66 38.40 32.03
C MET A 1 5.92 37.95 30.77
N ILE A 2 6.44 37.03 29.96
CA ILE A 2 5.78 36.57 28.70
C ILE A 2 4.38 36.01 28.94
N VAL A 3 4.20 35.16 29.97
CA VAL A 3 2.88 34.58 30.31
C VAL A 3 1.87 35.63 30.76
N ALA A 4 2.30 36.62 31.55
CA ALA A 4 1.43 37.72 31.99
C ALA A 4 1.02 38.63 30.81
N SER A 5 1.94 38.87 29.87
CA SER A 5 1.66 39.58 28.62
C SER A 5 0.65 38.81 27.77
N LEU A 6 0.87 37.50 27.56
CA LEU A 6 -0.04 36.62 26.82
C LEU A 6 -1.45 36.58 27.43
N ALA A 7 -1.57 36.42 28.74
CA ALA A 7 -2.87 36.39 29.43
C ALA A 7 -3.63 37.72 29.31
N THR A 8 -2.91 38.84 29.27
CA THR A 8 -3.48 40.17 29.04
C THR A 8 -3.99 40.29 27.61
N THR A 9 -3.17 39.91 26.62
CA THR A 9 -3.56 39.87 25.20
C THR A 9 -4.76 38.97 24.96
N LEU A 10 -4.80 37.76 25.53
CA LEU A 10 -5.95 36.85 25.40
C LEU A 10 -7.22 37.48 25.98
N ARG A 11 -7.11 38.15 27.13
CA ARG A 11 -8.23 38.87 27.76
C ARG A 11 -8.73 40.00 26.88
N ASP A 12 -7.84 40.78 26.27
CA ASP A 12 -8.18 41.89 25.37
C ASP A 12 -8.92 41.40 24.11
N PHE A 13 -8.65 40.17 23.67
CA PHE A 13 -9.38 39.49 22.60
C PHE A 13 -10.62 38.72 23.05
N GLY A 14 -10.99 38.75 24.35
CA GLY A 14 -12.13 38.01 24.89
C GLY A 14 -11.95 36.49 24.91
N LEU A 15 -10.70 36.01 24.83
CA LEU A 15 -10.36 34.59 24.80
C LEU A 15 -10.16 34.03 26.23
N PRO A 16 -10.29 32.70 26.42
CA PRO A 16 -10.01 32.09 27.72
C PRO A 16 -8.58 32.39 28.18
N VAL A 17 -8.41 32.60 29.48
CA VAL A 17 -7.10 32.94 30.09
C VAL A 17 -6.54 31.84 30.98
N THR A 18 -7.23 30.71 31.14
CA THR A 18 -6.79 29.61 32.00
C THR A 18 -6.44 28.36 31.19
N ALA A 19 -5.44 27.61 31.67
CA ALA A 19 -5.03 26.34 31.06
C ALA A 19 -6.18 25.33 31.03
N ARG A 20 -7.06 25.35 32.05
CA ARG A 20 -8.24 24.49 32.16
C ARG A 20 -9.20 24.63 30.98
N SER A 21 -9.51 25.85 30.56
CA SER A 21 -10.40 26.09 29.42
C SER A 21 -9.84 25.48 28.13
N TYR A 22 -8.55 25.72 27.85
CA TYR A 22 -7.92 25.18 26.66
C TYR A 22 -7.78 23.66 26.68
N PHE A 23 -7.55 23.06 27.86
CA PHE A 23 -7.52 21.61 28.03
C PHE A 23 -8.88 20.96 27.69
N LEU A 24 -9.98 21.56 28.15
CA LEU A 24 -11.33 21.09 27.80
C LEU A 24 -11.60 21.23 26.30
N ILE A 25 -11.21 22.35 25.68
CA ILE A 25 -11.32 22.56 24.23
C ILE A 25 -10.54 21.48 23.48
N THR A 26 -9.27 21.23 23.83
CA THR A 26 -8.44 20.16 23.24
C THR A 26 -9.14 18.81 23.33
N SER A 27 -9.68 18.48 24.51
CA SER A 27 -10.34 17.19 24.76
C SER A 27 -11.54 16.99 23.82
N ILE A 28 -12.39 18.00 23.71
CA ILE A 28 -13.55 17.98 22.81
C ILE A 28 -13.09 17.87 21.35
N MET A 29 -12.07 18.63 20.95
CA MET A 29 -11.56 18.61 19.58
C MET A 29 -10.95 17.25 19.21
N VAL A 30 -10.24 16.59 20.12
CA VAL A 30 -9.69 15.23 19.89
C VAL A 30 -10.82 14.22 19.68
N ILE A 31 -11.89 14.28 20.48
CA ILE A 31 -13.06 13.40 20.32
C ILE A 31 -13.73 13.64 18.95
N ILE A 32 -13.93 14.90 18.58
CA ILE A 32 -14.51 15.26 17.27
C ILE A 32 -13.60 14.78 16.14
N LEU A 33 -12.28 14.95 16.26
CA LEU A 33 -11.31 14.49 15.26
C LEU A 33 -11.41 12.99 15.04
N ILE A 34 -11.41 12.20 16.12
CA ILE A 34 -11.55 10.73 16.04
C ILE A 34 -12.88 10.38 15.38
N ALA A 35 -13.98 11.01 15.79
CA ALA A 35 -15.30 10.77 15.25
C ALA A 35 -15.37 11.06 13.74
N LEU A 36 -14.84 12.19 13.28
CA LEU A 36 -14.85 12.59 11.87
C LEU A 36 -13.97 11.68 10.98
N GLU A 37 -12.87 11.16 11.51
CA GLU A 37 -11.94 10.28 10.79
C GLU A 37 -12.42 8.82 10.75
N THR A 38 -13.23 8.36 11.72
CA THR A 38 -13.58 6.92 11.86
C THR A 38 -15.05 6.58 11.62
N ILE A 39 -15.96 7.55 11.64
CA ILE A 39 -17.39 7.28 11.42
C ILE A 39 -17.70 7.28 9.92
N ASP A 40 -18.13 6.12 9.41
CA ASP A 40 -18.47 5.87 8.01
C ASP A 40 -19.46 6.90 7.43
N THR A 41 -20.43 7.36 8.23
CA THR A 41 -21.46 8.32 7.81
C THR A 41 -20.88 9.59 7.18
N PHE A 42 -19.72 10.05 7.67
CA PHE A 42 -19.05 11.25 7.16
C PHE A 42 -18.29 11.03 5.84
N GLN A 43 -18.24 9.78 5.38
CA GLN A 43 -17.44 9.31 4.26
C GLN A 43 -18.30 8.62 3.18
N ARG A 44 -19.64 8.66 3.29
CA ARG A 44 -20.57 7.97 2.36
C ARG A 44 -20.71 8.61 0.99
N SER A 45 -20.20 9.83 0.79
CA SER A 45 -20.26 10.53 -0.49
C SER A 45 -19.12 11.52 -0.62
N VAL A 46 -18.69 11.81 -1.84
CA VAL A 46 -17.63 12.81 -2.10
C VAL A 46 -17.95 14.19 -1.51
N PRO A 47 -19.17 14.75 -1.64
CA PRO A 47 -19.51 16.00 -0.97
C PRO A 47 -19.36 15.95 0.55
N ALA A 48 -19.79 14.85 1.19
CA ALA A 48 -19.61 14.66 2.63
C ALA A 48 -18.12 14.60 3.00
N MET A 49 -17.28 13.89 2.23
CA MET A 49 -15.83 13.85 2.46
C MET A 49 -15.17 15.22 2.33
N GLN A 50 -15.61 16.05 1.37
CA GLN A 50 -15.09 17.40 1.19
C GLN A 50 -15.42 18.30 2.39
N VAL A 51 -16.66 18.26 2.86
CA VAL A 51 -17.10 18.99 4.06
C VAL A 51 -16.34 18.49 5.30
N THR A 52 -16.27 17.17 5.48
CA THR A 52 -15.53 16.53 6.59
C THR A 52 -14.06 16.92 6.54
N GLY A 53 -13.43 16.95 5.37
CA GLY A 53 -12.05 17.40 5.19
C GLY A 53 -11.83 18.86 5.62
N LEU A 54 -12.76 19.76 5.30
CA LEU A 54 -12.71 21.16 5.74
C LEU A 54 -12.85 21.27 7.27
N ILE A 55 -13.83 20.57 7.86
CA ILE A 55 -14.03 20.56 9.31
C ILE A 55 -12.81 19.97 10.01
N LEU A 56 -12.25 18.87 9.50
CA LEU A 56 -11.04 18.24 10.03
C LEU A 56 -9.84 19.19 10.01
N ALA A 57 -9.69 20.00 8.95
CA ALA A 57 -8.62 20.99 8.90
C ALA A 57 -8.77 22.02 10.03
N VAL A 58 -9.98 22.54 10.25
CA VAL A 58 -10.27 23.49 11.33
C VAL A 58 -10.06 22.85 12.71
N VAL A 59 -10.62 21.65 12.93
CA VAL A 59 -10.50 20.91 14.20
C VAL A 59 -9.04 20.63 14.53
N LYS A 60 -8.23 20.20 13.55
CA LYS A 60 -6.78 19.97 13.74
C LYS A 60 -6.06 21.25 14.16
N VAL A 61 -6.33 22.38 13.50
CA VAL A 61 -5.73 23.68 13.87
C VAL A 61 -6.15 24.09 15.28
N VAL A 62 -7.43 24.04 15.60
CA VAL A 62 -7.95 24.42 16.93
C VAL A 62 -7.36 23.52 18.01
N ALA A 63 -7.35 22.20 17.80
CA ALA A 63 -6.78 21.24 18.75
C ALA A 63 -5.30 21.49 19.02
N THR A 64 -4.51 21.72 17.97
CA THR A 64 -3.07 22.03 18.11
C THR A 64 -2.87 23.33 18.88
N VAL A 65 -3.58 24.40 18.50
CA VAL A 65 -3.47 25.72 19.14
C VAL A 65 -3.90 25.66 20.60
N SER A 66 -5.04 25.03 20.91
CA SER A 66 -5.52 24.89 22.29
C SER A 66 -4.56 24.07 23.14
N THR A 67 -3.95 23.02 22.59
CA THR A 67 -2.98 22.23 23.36
C THR A 67 -1.68 23.00 23.63
N LEU A 68 -1.22 23.79 22.66
CA LEU A 68 -0.09 24.69 22.86
C LEU A 68 -0.40 25.76 23.92
N MET A 69 -1.59 26.36 23.87
CA MET A 69 -2.03 27.35 24.87
C MET A 69 -2.15 26.72 26.27
N THR A 70 -2.65 25.49 26.34
CA THR A 70 -2.69 24.72 27.60
C THR A 70 -1.28 24.62 28.17
N LEU A 71 -0.30 24.14 27.39
CA LEU A 71 1.10 24.05 27.83
C LEU A 71 1.69 25.38 28.27
N LEU A 72 1.45 26.47 27.51
CA LEU A 72 2.01 27.79 27.80
C LEU A 72 1.46 28.38 29.10
N LEU A 73 0.18 28.15 29.41
CA LEU A 73 -0.51 28.69 30.57
C LEU A 73 -0.34 27.85 31.85
N LEU A 74 0.33 26.70 31.78
CA LEU A 74 0.66 25.92 32.98
C LEU A 74 1.58 26.68 33.93
N THR A 75 1.33 26.51 35.23
CA THR A 75 2.11 27.11 36.33
C THR A 75 3.44 26.38 36.58
N PHE A 76 3.63 25.18 36.01
CA PHE A 76 4.81 24.33 36.21
C PHE A 76 5.96 24.68 35.26
N GLU A 77 6.69 25.76 35.55
CA GLU A 77 7.71 26.31 34.64
C GLU A 77 8.78 25.30 34.21
N ARG A 78 9.27 24.48 35.15
CA ARG A 78 10.32 23.48 34.88
C ARG A 78 9.84 22.37 33.95
N LEU A 79 8.66 21.81 34.20
CA LEU A 79 8.11 20.73 33.37
C LEU A 79 7.73 21.24 31.98
N ARG A 80 7.15 22.45 31.91
CA ARG A 80 6.88 23.13 30.64
C ARG A 80 8.16 23.29 29.81
N LEU A 81 9.25 23.73 30.44
CA LEU A 81 10.53 23.88 29.76
C LEU A 81 11.05 22.54 29.21
N VAL A 82 10.98 21.45 29.98
CA VAL A 82 11.38 20.11 29.51
C VAL A 82 10.58 19.70 28.27
N ILE A 83 9.25 19.82 28.30
CA ILE A 83 8.38 19.48 27.17
C ILE A 83 8.76 20.30 25.94
N LEU A 84 8.89 21.63 26.08
CA LEU A 84 9.24 22.51 24.96
C LEU A 84 10.62 22.20 24.37
N VAL A 85 11.62 21.92 25.21
CA VAL A 85 12.97 21.54 24.75
C VAL A 85 12.93 20.22 23.98
N CYS A 86 12.23 19.21 24.51
CA CYS A 86 12.07 17.93 23.84
C CYS A 86 11.34 18.06 22.49
N LEU A 87 10.24 18.82 22.44
CA LEU A 87 9.54 19.11 21.19
C LEU A 87 10.42 19.85 20.19
N ALA A 88 11.24 20.82 20.65
CA ALA A 88 12.19 21.52 19.80
C ALA A 88 13.28 20.58 19.24
N ILE A 89 13.85 19.70 20.08
CA ILE A 89 14.84 18.69 19.64
C ILE A 89 14.24 17.78 18.57
N MET A 90 13.06 17.22 18.85
CA MET A 90 12.38 16.34 17.90
C MET A 90 12.04 17.07 16.60
N GLY A 91 11.48 18.28 16.67
CA GLY A 91 11.13 19.09 15.50
C GLY A 91 12.34 19.47 14.65
N LEU A 92 13.44 19.89 15.28
CA LEU A 92 14.70 20.21 14.58
C LEU A 92 15.32 18.97 13.94
N LEU A 93 15.28 17.82 14.61
CA LEU A 93 15.79 16.57 14.05
C LEU A 93 14.95 16.08 12.87
N THR A 94 13.62 16.18 12.97
CA THR A 94 12.70 15.88 11.86
C THR A 94 12.94 16.83 10.68
N LEU A 95 13.11 18.14 10.93
CA LEU A 95 13.43 19.13 9.89
C LEU A 95 14.76 18.82 9.22
N TYR A 96 15.81 18.59 10.00
CA TYR A 96 17.12 18.24 9.49
C TYR A 96 17.04 16.99 8.59
N ARG A 97 16.33 15.95 9.05
CA ARG A 97 16.17 14.72 8.29
C ARG A 97 15.40 14.96 6.98
N GLU A 98 14.32 15.73 7.02
CA GLU A 98 13.51 16.03 5.84
C GLU A 98 14.31 16.84 4.80
N VAL A 99 15.07 17.84 5.25
CA VAL A 99 15.97 18.61 4.38
C VAL A 99 17.04 17.70 3.77
N ARG A 100 17.69 16.86 4.60
CA ARG A 100 18.70 15.92 4.13
C ARG A 100 18.13 14.91 3.13
N ARG A 101 16.95 14.35 3.42
CA ARG A 101 16.23 13.42 2.54
C ARG A 101 16.02 14.03 1.17
N ARG A 102 15.55 15.29 1.10
CA ARG A 102 15.31 15.97 -0.18
C ARG A 102 16.59 16.26 -0.95
N ILE A 103 17.63 16.72 -0.27
CA ILE A 103 18.93 16.98 -0.89
C ILE A 103 19.46 15.69 -1.52
N GLN A 104 19.37 14.56 -0.81
CA GLN A 104 19.80 13.26 -1.34
C GLN A 104 18.88 12.74 -2.45
N ALA A 105 17.56 12.95 -2.31
CA ALA A 105 16.58 12.45 -3.26
C ALA A 105 16.49 13.30 -4.54
N GLY A 106 17.04 14.51 -4.55
CA GLY A 106 16.89 15.48 -5.64
C GLY A 106 15.46 16.01 -5.80
N ASP A 107 14.64 15.88 -4.76
CA ASP A 107 13.21 16.17 -4.76
C ASP A 107 12.94 17.69 -4.82
N ARG A 108 12.14 18.12 -5.80
CA ARG A 108 11.84 19.54 -6.08
C ARG A 108 10.33 19.82 -6.17
N SER A 109 9.47 18.89 -5.77
CA SER A 109 8.01 19.09 -5.79
C SER A 109 7.58 20.12 -4.75
N PRO A 110 6.72 21.10 -5.09
CA PRO A 110 6.08 21.99 -4.12
C PRO A 110 5.34 21.25 -3.00
N SER A 111 4.64 20.15 -3.33
CA SER A 111 4.02 19.26 -2.34
C SER A 111 5.03 18.60 -1.42
N SER A 112 6.22 18.26 -1.91
CA SER A 112 7.29 17.82 -1.03
C SER A 112 7.66 18.94 -0.06
N TYR A 113 7.86 20.17 -0.54
CA TYR A 113 8.19 21.33 0.32
C TYR A 113 7.20 21.56 1.45
N ILE A 114 5.94 21.77 1.09
CA ILE A 114 4.84 22.01 2.02
C ILE A 114 4.60 20.77 2.88
N GLY A 115 4.63 19.60 2.26
CA GLY A 115 4.42 18.31 2.89
C GLY A 115 5.41 18.06 4.03
N GLY A 116 6.71 18.24 3.81
CA GLY A 116 7.69 18.02 4.89
C GLY A 116 7.58 19.00 6.05
N LEU A 117 7.21 20.27 5.81
CA LEU A 117 6.89 21.20 6.90
C LEU A 117 5.63 20.75 7.65
N THR A 118 4.61 20.34 6.89
CA THR A 118 3.35 19.82 7.42
C THR A 118 3.58 18.57 8.26
N VAL A 119 4.48 17.67 7.84
CA VAL A 119 4.87 16.47 8.59
C VAL A 119 5.47 16.83 9.95
N ILE A 120 6.32 17.86 10.03
CA ILE A 120 6.90 18.32 11.31
C ILE A 120 5.78 18.84 12.21
N VAL A 121 4.93 19.72 11.69
CA VAL A 121 3.82 20.30 12.45
C VAL A 121 2.86 19.22 12.92
N GLN A 122 2.50 18.27 12.05
CA GLN A 122 1.63 17.15 12.36
C GLN A 122 2.26 16.21 13.38
N PHE A 123 3.55 15.91 13.27
CA PHE A 123 4.26 15.07 14.23
C PHE A 123 4.26 15.68 15.64
N LEU A 124 4.64 16.96 15.75
CA LEU A 124 4.64 17.66 17.03
C LEU A 124 3.23 17.81 17.59
N SER A 125 2.26 18.14 16.73
CA SER A 125 0.84 18.21 17.10
C SER A 125 0.34 16.86 17.62
N MET A 126 0.68 15.76 16.94
CA MET A 126 0.24 14.43 17.33
C MET A 126 0.86 13.99 18.65
N ILE A 127 2.17 14.15 18.86
CA ILE A 127 2.78 13.83 20.17
C ILE A 127 2.04 14.55 21.28
N LEU A 128 1.77 15.83 21.04
CA LEU A 128 1.09 16.68 21.98
C LEU A 128 -0.37 16.24 22.21
N LEU A 129 -1.12 15.92 21.16
CA LEU A 129 -2.51 15.48 21.22
C LEU A 129 -2.66 14.08 21.80
N THR A 130 -1.83 13.11 21.42
CA THR A 130 -1.86 11.74 21.94
C THR A 130 -1.56 11.71 23.43
N ALA A 131 -0.52 12.42 23.85
CA ALA A 131 -0.17 12.47 25.26
C ALA A 131 -1.19 13.27 26.08
N SER A 132 -1.87 14.25 25.47
CA SER A 132 -3.03 14.93 26.09
C SER A 132 -4.26 14.03 26.14
N GLY A 133 -4.56 13.27 25.09
CA GLY A 133 -5.72 12.38 24.99
C GLY A 133 -5.64 11.19 25.94
N LEU A 134 -4.46 10.56 26.07
CA LEU A 134 -4.24 9.50 27.06
C LEU A 134 -4.45 10.02 28.49
N ALA A 135 -4.03 11.25 28.74
CA ALA A 135 -4.24 11.90 30.03
C ALA A 135 -5.72 12.19 30.32
N VAL A 136 -6.45 12.69 29.32
CA VAL A 136 -7.91 12.92 29.42
C VAL A 136 -8.63 11.60 29.74
N LEU A 137 -8.25 10.51 29.07
CA LEU A 137 -8.88 9.20 29.26
C LEU A 137 -8.63 8.65 30.68
N ILE A 138 -7.39 8.73 31.17
CA ILE A 138 -7.02 8.32 32.53
C ILE A 138 -7.80 9.14 33.57
N GLU A 139 -7.94 10.45 33.36
CA GLU A 139 -8.60 11.32 34.32
C GLU A 139 -10.14 11.16 34.33
N LEU A 140 -10.75 10.93 33.16
CA LEU A 140 -12.17 10.56 33.06
C LEU A 140 -12.49 9.27 33.82
N ILE A 141 -11.51 8.36 33.95
CA ILE A 141 -11.64 7.11 34.71
C ILE A 141 -11.41 7.35 36.21
N ILE A 142 -10.44 8.18 36.58
CA ILE A 142 -9.97 8.32 37.98
C ILE A 142 -10.76 9.38 38.77
N ALA A 143 -11.16 10.49 38.16
CA ALA A 143 -11.70 11.62 38.93
C ALA A 143 -12.68 12.52 38.15
N PRO A 144 -13.81 12.00 37.63
CA PRO A 144 -14.76 12.78 36.85
C PRO A 144 -15.33 14.02 37.59
N ALA A 145 -15.39 14.00 38.93
CA ALA A 145 -15.88 15.13 39.72
C ALA A 145 -14.84 16.25 39.96
N ARG A 146 -13.54 15.92 40.07
CA ARG A 146 -12.51 16.86 40.57
C ARG A 146 -12.08 17.90 39.54
N LEU A 147 -12.11 17.54 38.25
CA LEU A 147 -11.76 18.45 37.15
C LEU A 147 -12.66 19.68 37.07
N LEU A 148 -13.85 19.65 37.70
CA LEU A 148 -14.85 20.70 37.59
C LEU A 148 -14.88 21.69 38.77
N GLU A 149 -14.25 21.36 39.90
CA GLU A 149 -14.50 22.02 41.19
C GLU A 149 -13.78 23.38 41.37
N SER A 150 -12.49 23.50 41.05
CA SER A 150 -11.75 24.78 41.14
C SER A 150 -10.45 24.78 40.34
N GLU A 151 -9.87 25.95 40.05
CA GLU A 151 -8.57 26.07 39.37
C GLU A 151 -7.41 25.50 40.21
N MET A 152 -7.48 25.61 41.53
CA MET A 152 -6.46 25.06 42.43
C MET A 152 -6.48 23.52 42.41
N VAL A 153 -7.67 22.92 42.51
CA VAL A 153 -7.86 21.46 42.41
C VAL A 153 -7.48 20.95 41.02
N PHE A 154 -7.79 21.71 39.97
CA PHE A 154 -7.33 21.41 38.61
C PHE A 154 -5.79 21.45 38.51
N SER A 155 -5.14 22.48 39.03
CA SER A 155 -3.67 22.58 39.00
C SER A 155 -3.01 21.41 39.74
N ASP A 156 -3.53 21.02 40.91
CA ASP A 156 -3.01 19.90 41.69
C ASP A 156 -3.24 18.54 41.01
N ALA A 157 -4.42 18.33 40.44
CA ALA A 157 -4.74 17.12 39.67
C ALA A 157 -3.87 17.01 38.42
N ILE A 158 -3.68 18.14 37.71
CA ILE A 158 -2.95 18.14 36.45
C ILE A 158 -1.43 18.10 36.64
N ARG A 159 -0.90 18.39 37.83
CA ARG A 159 0.55 18.29 38.10
C ARG A 159 1.11 16.91 37.76
N GLY A 160 0.48 15.85 38.28
CA GLY A 160 0.89 14.47 37.99
C GLY A 160 0.80 14.14 36.49
N TRP A 161 -0.16 14.75 35.79
CA TRP A 161 -0.24 14.68 34.33
C TRP A 161 0.95 15.35 33.64
N VAL A 162 1.30 16.60 33.99
CA VAL A 162 2.44 17.28 33.34
C VAL A 162 3.72 16.47 33.56
N GLU A 163 3.89 15.89 34.73
CA GLU A 163 5.03 15.02 35.07
C GLU A 163 5.05 13.76 34.19
N ALA A 164 3.91 13.10 34.01
CA ALA A 164 3.78 11.95 33.11
C ALA A 164 4.01 12.34 31.63
N LEU A 165 3.42 13.44 31.17
CA LEU A 165 3.57 13.99 29.82
C LEU A 165 5.04 14.33 29.55
N ALA A 166 5.70 15.05 30.47
CA ALA A 166 7.11 15.40 30.35
C ALA A 166 7.98 14.14 30.30
N THR A 167 7.70 13.14 31.13
CA THR A 167 8.38 11.85 31.11
C THR A 167 8.21 11.13 29.77
N ILE A 168 6.97 11.00 29.27
CA ILE A 168 6.69 10.34 27.99
C ILE A 168 7.39 11.07 26.84
N VAL A 169 7.25 12.39 26.75
CA VAL A 169 7.88 13.20 25.70
C VAL A 169 9.40 13.12 25.78
N PHE A 170 9.97 13.09 26.98
CA PHE A 170 11.40 12.88 27.19
C PHE A 170 11.87 11.50 26.73
N LEU A 171 11.17 10.43 27.12
CA LEU A 171 11.46 9.06 26.68
C LEU A 171 11.34 8.91 25.16
N LEU A 172 10.30 9.50 24.54
CA LEU A 172 10.15 9.55 23.09
C LEU A 172 11.30 10.31 22.41
N THR A 173 11.77 11.39 23.02
CA THR A 173 12.92 12.16 22.52
C THR A 173 14.20 11.31 22.59
N LEU A 174 14.46 10.62 23.71
CA LEU A 174 15.60 9.71 23.86
C LEU A 174 15.52 8.55 22.86
N TYR A 175 14.33 7.97 22.68
CA TYR A 175 14.09 6.94 21.68
C TYR A 175 14.40 7.46 20.28
N TYR A 176 13.88 8.63 19.90
CA TYR A 176 14.08 9.21 18.57
C TYR A 176 15.55 9.56 18.30
N LEU A 177 16.25 10.14 19.29
CA LEU A 177 17.68 10.41 19.21
C LEU A 177 18.51 9.12 19.11
N GLY A 178 18.22 8.14 19.97
CA GLY A 178 18.91 6.86 19.97
C GLY A 178 18.71 6.11 18.66
N PHE A 179 17.49 6.09 18.15
CA PHE A 179 17.15 5.51 16.85
C PHE A 179 17.90 6.21 15.70
N TYR A 180 17.89 7.54 15.67
CA TYR A 180 18.64 8.31 14.68
C TYR A 180 20.15 8.05 14.76
N LEU A 181 20.72 7.97 15.97
CA LEU A 181 22.13 7.65 16.18
C LEU A 181 22.48 6.24 15.69
N VAL A 182 21.66 5.25 16.04
CA VAL A 182 21.81 3.87 15.56
C VAL A 182 21.80 3.81 14.03
N ARG A 183 20.87 4.51 13.37
CA ARG A 183 20.83 4.63 11.91
C ARG A 183 22.12 5.24 11.34
N ARG A 184 22.63 6.32 11.95
CA ARG A 184 23.87 6.97 11.50
C ARG A 184 25.09 6.05 11.65
N ILE A 185 25.14 5.25 12.72
CA ILE A 185 26.21 4.28 12.96
C ILE A 185 26.14 3.11 11.97
N LEU A 186 24.94 2.63 11.66
CA LEU A 186 24.71 1.55 10.69
C LEU A 186 24.91 2.00 9.23
N GLY A 187 24.75 3.30 8.98
CA GLY A 187 24.78 3.89 7.66
C GLY A 187 23.60 3.49 6.77
N SER A 188 22.49 3.03 7.34
CA SER A 188 21.27 2.74 6.57
C SER A 188 20.67 4.05 6.07
N ASN A 189 20.24 4.08 4.79
CA ASN A 189 19.66 5.29 4.23
C ASN A 189 18.15 5.40 4.42
N SER A 190 17.44 4.33 4.80
CA SER A 190 16.01 4.40 5.18
C SER A 190 15.58 3.36 6.23
N PHE A 191 14.44 3.64 6.88
CA PHE A 191 13.73 2.78 7.82
C PHE A 191 12.21 3.09 7.74
N SER A 192 11.56 3.00 6.56
CA SER A 192 10.17 3.52 6.39
C SER A 192 9.16 3.15 7.47
N TRP A 193 9.28 1.97 8.07
CA TRP A 193 8.32 1.42 9.03
C TRP A 193 8.73 1.56 10.49
N VAL A 194 9.91 2.11 10.82
CA VAL A 194 10.34 2.50 12.20
C VAL A 194 10.66 4.00 12.30
N ASP A 195 10.97 4.65 11.19
CA ASP A 195 11.33 6.07 11.15
C ASP A 195 10.10 6.91 11.51
N PRO A 196 10.11 7.71 12.59
CA PRO A 196 9.05 8.67 12.83
C PRO A 196 9.02 9.64 11.64
N PRO A 197 8.11 9.51 10.68
CA PRO A 197 6.71 9.63 10.96
C PRO A 197 5.93 8.39 10.49
N ASN A 198 6.26 7.20 11.00
CA ASN A 198 5.34 6.05 10.98
C ASN A 198 3.93 6.36 11.46
N TRP A 199 3.69 7.48 12.15
CA TRP A 199 2.32 7.85 12.46
C TRP A 199 1.47 8.10 11.21
N ARG A 200 2.10 8.47 10.08
CA ARG A 200 1.44 8.54 8.77
C ARG A 200 0.95 7.17 8.27
N THR A 201 1.43 6.08 8.89
CA THR A 201 0.98 4.71 8.62
C THR A 201 0.15 4.17 9.77
N VAL A 202 0.65 4.24 11.01
CA VAL A 202 0.00 3.66 12.20
C VAL A 202 -1.40 4.21 12.47
N LEU A 203 -1.59 5.54 12.51
CA LEU A 203 -2.92 6.10 12.81
C LEU A 203 -3.92 5.83 11.67
N PRO A 204 -3.56 6.06 10.39
CA PRO A 204 -4.42 5.65 9.28
C PRO A 204 -4.70 4.15 9.25
N HIS A 205 -3.71 3.30 9.53
CA HIS A 205 -3.90 1.86 9.63
C HIS A 205 -4.95 1.52 10.69
N LEU A 206 -4.82 2.05 11.92
CA LEU A 206 -5.81 1.84 12.98
C LEU A 206 -7.21 2.32 12.58
N LYS A 207 -7.31 3.43 11.83
CA LYS A 207 -8.58 3.96 11.32
C LYS A 207 -9.28 2.99 10.34
N TYR A 208 -8.53 2.22 9.56
CA TYR A 208 -9.08 1.25 8.63
C TYR A 208 -9.19 -0.16 9.20
N THR A 209 -8.47 -0.50 10.27
CA THR A 209 -8.52 -1.84 10.87
C THR A 209 -9.40 -1.92 12.11
N LEU A 210 -9.56 -0.83 12.87
CA LEU A 210 -10.31 -0.83 14.13
C LEU A 210 -11.44 0.19 14.10
N LYS A 211 -12.66 -0.27 14.35
CA LYS A 211 -13.80 0.60 14.67
C LYS A 211 -13.89 0.82 16.17
N ALA A 212 -13.73 2.06 16.63
CA ALA A 212 -14.02 2.42 18.01
C ALA A 212 -15.53 2.41 18.26
N ARG A 213 -16.04 1.42 19.00
CA ARG A 213 -17.35 1.54 19.67
C ARG A 213 -17.14 2.35 20.95
N PHE A 214 -17.88 3.43 21.14
CA PHE A 214 -17.99 4.05 22.46
C PHE A 214 -18.71 3.07 23.40
N GLY A 215 -17.94 2.38 24.26
CA GLY A 215 -18.41 1.51 25.35
C GLY A 215 -18.14 0.00 25.19
N PHE A 216 -16.96 -0.47 25.66
CA PHE A 216 -16.54 -1.88 25.93
C PHE A 216 -16.66 -2.94 24.79
N PRO A 217 -15.86 -4.04 24.78
CA PRO A 217 -15.49 -4.81 23.57
C PRO A 217 -16.60 -5.77 23.04
N PRO A 218 -16.52 -6.25 21.77
CA PRO A 218 -15.34 -6.33 20.91
C PRO A 218 -15.32 -5.32 19.75
N TRP A 219 -14.10 -5.03 19.30
CA TRP A 219 -13.80 -4.27 18.10
C TRP A 219 -14.42 -4.97 16.88
N GLU A 220 -15.16 -4.22 16.04
CA GLU A 220 -15.59 -4.69 14.72
C GLU A 220 -14.57 -4.23 13.67
N GLU A 221 -14.41 -5.03 12.61
CA GLU A 221 -13.67 -4.61 11.42
C GLU A 221 -14.31 -3.35 10.82
N SER A 222 -13.49 -2.38 10.44
CA SER A 222 -13.97 -1.14 9.84
C SER A 222 -14.40 -1.37 8.39
N GLN A 223 -15.59 -0.86 8.02
CA GLN A 223 -16.07 -0.87 6.63
C GLN A 223 -15.71 0.43 5.89
N LEU A 224 -14.80 1.23 6.46
CA LEU A 224 -14.52 2.56 5.95
C LEU A 224 -13.93 2.52 4.54
N ALA A 225 -13.00 1.60 4.25
CA ALA A 225 -12.42 1.46 2.91
C ALA A 225 -13.50 1.15 1.86
N ALA A 226 -14.38 0.19 2.14
CA ALA A 226 -15.53 -0.14 1.30
C ALA A 226 -16.46 1.07 1.11
N THR A 227 -16.78 1.79 2.19
CA THR A 227 -17.62 2.99 2.14
C THR A 227 -17.03 4.07 1.23
N VAL A 228 -15.73 4.34 1.37
CA VAL A 228 -15.01 5.33 0.56
C VAL A 228 -14.94 4.90 -0.90
N ARG A 229 -14.64 3.61 -1.16
CA ARG A 229 -14.56 3.08 -2.53
C ARG A 229 -15.91 3.21 -3.25
N VAL A 230 -17.00 2.79 -2.62
CA VAL A 230 -18.36 2.91 -3.17
C VAL A 230 -18.73 4.38 -3.43
N ALA A 231 -18.35 5.29 -2.54
CA ALA A 231 -18.56 6.72 -2.74
C ALA A 231 -17.79 7.26 -3.96
N TYR A 232 -16.56 6.78 -4.20
CA TYR A 232 -15.78 7.14 -5.38
C TYR A 232 -16.35 6.55 -6.66
N ILE A 233 -16.75 5.28 -6.68
CA ILE A 233 -17.38 4.66 -7.86
C ILE A 233 -18.62 5.46 -8.25
N LYS A 234 -19.53 5.72 -7.30
CA LYS A 234 -20.75 6.51 -7.56
C LYS A 234 -20.45 7.92 -8.06
N HIS A 235 -19.38 8.55 -7.56
CA HIS A 235 -18.98 9.89 -7.97
C HIS A 235 -18.32 9.93 -9.36
N ILE A 236 -17.44 8.99 -9.67
CA ILE A 236 -16.71 8.93 -10.94
C ILE A 236 -17.61 8.40 -12.05
N VAL A 237 -18.27 7.26 -11.82
CA VAL A 237 -19.09 6.56 -12.82
C VAL A 237 -20.46 7.22 -12.97
N GLY A 238 -20.95 7.89 -11.92
CA GLY A 238 -22.32 8.42 -11.86
C GLY A 238 -23.38 7.36 -11.59
N SER A 239 -22.98 6.10 -11.43
CA SER A 239 -23.85 4.93 -11.25
C SER A 239 -23.16 3.86 -10.39
N ALA A 240 -23.95 2.99 -9.79
CA ALA A 240 -23.49 1.74 -9.15
C ALA A 240 -23.94 0.49 -9.92
N GLU A 241 -24.60 0.67 -11.07
CA GLU A 241 -25.03 -0.43 -11.93
C GLU A 241 -23.83 -1.14 -12.54
N LEU A 242 -23.91 -2.48 -12.58
CA LEU A 242 -22.82 -3.36 -12.98
C LEU A 242 -22.24 -2.99 -14.36
N ASP A 243 -23.09 -2.80 -15.37
CA ASP A 243 -22.64 -2.50 -16.74
C ASP A 243 -21.84 -1.20 -16.83
N ALA A 244 -22.24 -0.18 -16.07
CA ALA A 244 -21.53 1.10 -16.03
C ALA A 244 -20.17 0.98 -15.33
N VAL A 245 -20.09 0.17 -14.27
CA VAL A 245 -18.85 -0.11 -13.55
C VAL A 245 -17.90 -0.95 -14.41
N VAL A 246 -18.41 -1.98 -15.09
CA VAL A 246 -17.64 -2.79 -16.07
C VAL A 246 -17.05 -1.90 -17.15
N ALA A 247 -17.85 -1.01 -17.75
CA ALA A 247 -17.38 -0.09 -18.78
C ALA A 247 -16.27 0.84 -18.28
N ALA A 248 -16.42 1.39 -17.07
CA ALA A 248 -15.44 2.29 -16.48
C ALA A 248 -14.13 1.58 -16.06
N ALA A 249 -14.22 0.31 -15.63
CA ALA A 249 -13.10 -0.51 -15.18
C ALA A 249 -12.26 -1.11 -16.32
N ARG A 250 -12.76 -1.14 -17.56
CA ARG A 250 -12.07 -1.75 -18.70
C ARG A 250 -10.96 -0.85 -19.26
N ILE A 251 -9.79 -1.46 -19.49
CA ILE A 251 -8.60 -0.85 -20.06
C ILE A 251 -8.08 -1.75 -21.19
N GLN A 252 -7.72 -1.17 -22.33
CA GLN A 252 -7.10 -1.87 -23.46
C GLN A 252 -5.66 -1.37 -23.66
N PRO A 253 -4.68 -1.98 -22.98
CA PRO A 253 -3.33 -1.44 -22.93
C PRO A 253 -2.49 -1.71 -24.17
N VAL A 254 -2.83 -2.71 -24.99
CA VAL A 254 -2.03 -3.19 -26.13
C VAL A 254 -2.78 -2.92 -27.43
N LEU A 255 -2.10 -2.33 -28.42
CA LEU A 255 -2.71 -2.01 -29.72
C LEU A 255 -2.85 -3.23 -30.64
N TYR A 256 -1.85 -4.12 -30.66
CA TYR A 256 -1.77 -5.27 -31.57
C TYR A 256 -1.61 -6.60 -30.81
N PRO A 257 -2.58 -6.99 -29.96
CA PRO A 257 -2.46 -8.15 -29.08
C PRO A 257 -2.33 -9.49 -29.82
N GLU A 258 -2.78 -9.56 -31.08
CA GLU A 258 -2.60 -10.73 -31.97
C GLU A 258 -1.14 -11.02 -32.28
N ARG A 259 -0.27 -10.01 -32.12
CA ARG A 259 1.17 -10.15 -32.20
C ARG A 259 1.78 -10.38 -30.82
N GLY A 260 1.06 -10.91 -29.83
CA GLY A 260 1.63 -11.12 -28.50
C GLY A 260 2.18 -9.87 -27.83
N PHE A 261 2.59 -10.01 -26.57
CA PHE A 261 3.07 -8.90 -25.76
C PHE A 261 3.69 -9.42 -24.46
N THR A 262 4.51 -8.58 -23.82
CA THR A 262 5.05 -8.82 -22.48
C THR A 262 4.76 -7.64 -21.58
N PHE A 263 4.37 -7.90 -20.34
CA PHE A 263 4.23 -6.89 -19.31
C PHE A 263 4.82 -7.37 -17.97
N ALA A 264 5.12 -6.44 -17.09
CA ALA A 264 5.61 -6.74 -15.74
C ALA A 264 4.54 -6.44 -14.68
N VAL A 265 4.49 -7.26 -13.64
CA VAL A 265 3.79 -7.00 -12.38
C VAL A 265 4.84 -6.84 -11.30
N ILE A 266 4.90 -5.66 -10.69
CA ILE A 266 5.87 -5.30 -9.66
C ILE A 266 5.09 -4.92 -8.42
N GLY A 267 5.16 -5.73 -7.37
CA GLY A 267 4.52 -5.39 -6.10
C GLY A 267 5.46 -4.79 -5.08
N ASP A 268 4.92 -3.85 -4.29
CA ASP A 268 5.63 -3.15 -3.22
C ASP A 268 7.01 -2.63 -3.67
N PRO A 269 7.06 -1.78 -4.73
CA PRO A 269 8.32 -1.30 -5.28
C PRO A 269 9.14 -0.46 -4.28
N GLY A 270 8.54 -0.03 -3.17
CA GLY A 270 9.27 0.51 -2.03
C GLY A 270 9.34 2.03 -1.96
N GLU A 271 10.45 2.54 -1.42
CA GLU A 271 10.53 3.92 -0.92
C GLU A 271 11.17 4.92 -1.89
N GLY A 272 11.51 4.48 -3.11
CA GLY A 272 12.26 5.29 -4.08
C GLY A 272 13.73 5.51 -3.70
N ASP A 273 14.31 4.57 -2.96
CA ASP A 273 15.75 4.46 -2.76
C ASP A 273 16.37 3.43 -3.73
N HIS A 274 17.59 2.99 -3.45
CA HIS A 274 18.34 2.11 -4.34
C HIS A 274 17.80 0.68 -4.41
N SER A 275 16.96 0.24 -3.47
CA SER A 275 16.36 -1.09 -3.52
C SER A 275 15.20 -1.22 -4.50
N GLN A 276 14.63 -0.10 -4.97
CA GLN A 276 13.47 -0.13 -5.83
C GLN A 276 13.79 -0.64 -7.24
N ILE A 277 13.10 -1.70 -7.66
CA ILE A 277 13.14 -2.21 -9.03
C ILE A 277 12.38 -1.25 -9.95
N ALA A 278 13.02 -0.87 -11.05
CA ALA A 278 12.40 -0.19 -12.18
C ALA A 278 13.05 -0.74 -13.46
N PRO A 279 12.46 -1.77 -14.09
CA PRO A 279 13.03 -2.36 -15.30
C PRO A 279 12.95 -1.36 -16.47
N SER A 280 13.92 -1.42 -17.36
CA SER A 280 13.86 -0.69 -18.63
C SER A 280 12.66 -1.17 -19.44
N ILE A 281 11.90 -0.24 -20.00
CA ILE A 281 10.69 -0.54 -20.75
C ILE A 281 11.03 -0.59 -22.24
N GLY A 282 10.65 -1.69 -22.88
CA GLY A 282 10.87 -1.88 -24.31
C GLY A 282 9.95 -0.96 -25.11
N GLN A 283 10.35 -0.58 -26.33
CA GLN A 283 9.39 0.06 -27.23
C GLN A 283 8.32 -0.96 -27.62
N GLU A 284 7.06 -0.53 -27.67
CA GLU A 284 5.91 -1.32 -28.19
C GLU A 284 6.20 -1.91 -29.58
N GLU A 285 7.13 -1.28 -30.33
CA GLU A 285 7.52 -1.62 -31.70
C GLU A 285 8.77 -2.50 -31.84
N VAL A 286 9.45 -2.89 -30.76
CA VAL A 286 10.52 -3.92 -30.86
C VAL A 286 9.88 -5.31 -30.86
N GLN A 287 9.11 -5.49 -31.92
CA GLN A 287 8.49 -6.70 -32.47
C GLN A 287 9.54 -7.73 -32.90
N GLU A 288 10.82 -7.37 -32.93
CA GLU A 288 11.92 -8.24 -33.39
C GLU A 288 12.22 -9.41 -32.43
N ALA A 289 11.75 -9.38 -31.18
CA ALA A 289 11.98 -10.46 -30.22
C ALA A 289 10.89 -11.55 -30.17
N MET A 290 9.77 -11.38 -30.89
CA MET A 290 8.76 -12.42 -31.01
C MET A 290 9.21 -13.65 -31.80
N GLU A 291 10.24 -13.48 -32.63
CA GLU A 291 10.91 -14.60 -33.32
C GLU A 291 11.67 -15.51 -32.34
N ALA A 292 11.83 -15.09 -31.07
CA ALA A 292 12.40 -15.88 -29.99
C ALA A 292 11.37 -16.14 -28.88
N ALA A 293 10.23 -16.76 -29.21
CA ALA A 293 9.16 -17.16 -28.27
C ALA A 293 9.65 -17.94 -27.02
N ASP A 294 10.91 -18.37 -27.00
CA ASP A 294 11.57 -19.10 -25.91
C ASP A 294 12.50 -18.29 -24.99
N LEU A 295 12.78 -17.00 -25.28
CA LEU A 295 13.59 -16.16 -24.41
C LEU A 295 12.74 -15.32 -23.43
N PRO A 296 13.12 -15.23 -22.14
CA PRO A 296 12.51 -14.27 -21.22
C PRO A 296 12.75 -12.84 -21.69
N ALA A 297 11.70 -12.10 -22.02
CA ALA A 297 11.81 -10.68 -22.34
C ALA A 297 12.03 -9.88 -21.05
N ALA A 298 13.25 -9.37 -20.87
CA ALA A 298 13.60 -8.53 -19.72
C ALA A 298 12.92 -7.15 -19.75
N ASN A 299 12.58 -6.66 -20.95
CA ASN A 299 12.03 -5.33 -21.17
C ASN A 299 10.52 -5.43 -21.47
N PRO A 300 9.63 -5.25 -20.48
CA PRO A 300 8.19 -5.28 -20.70
C PRO A 300 7.73 -4.09 -21.56
N GLY A 301 6.60 -4.24 -22.27
CA GLY A 301 5.95 -3.15 -23.02
C GLY A 301 5.10 -2.22 -22.15
N PHE A 302 4.60 -2.72 -21.01
CA PHE A 302 3.94 -1.92 -19.97
C PHE A 302 4.11 -2.57 -18.59
N ILE A 303 3.80 -1.81 -17.53
CA ILE A 303 3.95 -2.25 -16.13
C ILE A 303 2.62 -2.12 -15.39
N VAL A 304 2.34 -3.09 -14.53
CA VAL A 304 1.35 -2.98 -13.45
C VAL A 304 2.12 -2.94 -12.13
N ILE A 305 2.04 -1.82 -11.41
CA ILE A 305 2.51 -1.74 -10.03
C ILE A 305 1.36 -2.20 -9.13
N SER A 306 1.58 -3.22 -8.32
CA SER A 306 0.51 -3.90 -7.57
C SER A 306 0.76 -3.98 -6.08
N SER A 307 -0.17 -3.51 -5.24
CA SER A 307 0.02 -3.39 -3.80
C SER A 307 1.11 -2.38 -3.43
N ASP A 308 0.75 -1.43 -2.58
CA ASP A 308 1.61 -0.39 -2.04
C ASP A 308 2.51 0.29 -3.07
N ILE A 309 1.84 0.98 -4.00
CA ILE A 309 2.50 1.72 -5.08
C ILE A 309 3.48 2.74 -4.48
N VAL A 310 3.09 3.35 -3.35
CA VAL A 310 3.82 4.45 -2.73
C VAL A 310 3.95 4.29 -1.22
N TYR A 311 5.20 4.34 -0.76
CA TYR A 311 5.55 4.44 0.66
C TYR A 311 5.92 5.88 1.07
N PRO A 312 5.55 6.32 2.29
CA PRO A 312 4.91 5.52 3.35
C PRO A 312 3.38 5.56 3.37
N ALA A 313 2.69 6.53 2.76
CA ALA A 313 1.25 6.71 3.03
C ALA A 313 0.43 7.26 1.84
N GLY A 314 0.87 6.97 0.61
CA GLY A 314 0.12 7.30 -0.61
C GLY A 314 -0.04 8.80 -0.91
N GLU A 315 0.58 9.73 -0.16
CA GLU A 315 0.41 11.18 -0.36
C GLU A 315 1.11 11.67 -1.63
N LEU A 316 0.59 12.74 -2.26
CA LEU A 316 1.19 13.30 -3.49
C LEU A 316 2.68 13.63 -3.32
N MET A 317 3.10 14.07 -2.12
CA MET A 317 4.49 14.37 -1.82
C MET A 317 5.45 13.17 -1.90
N ASP A 318 4.91 11.94 -1.85
CA ASP A 318 5.70 10.72 -1.85
C ASP A 318 5.94 10.21 -3.29
N TYR A 319 5.12 10.64 -4.27
CA TYR A 319 5.15 10.15 -5.67
C TYR A 319 6.39 10.58 -6.46
N GLU A 320 6.92 11.79 -6.26
CA GLU A 320 8.11 12.24 -7.03
C GLU A 320 9.28 11.26 -6.82
N ARG A 321 9.47 10.82 -5.58
CA ARG A 321 10.55 9.90 -5.20
C ARG A 321 10.25 8.44 -5.54
N THR A 322 9.02 7.98 -5.34
CA THR A 322 8.65 6.55 -5.39
C THR A 322 8.15 6.10 -6.76
N VAL A 323 7.66 7.03 -7.60
CA VAL A 323 7.12 6.69 -8.93
C VAL A 323 7.86 7.47 -10.00
N TYR A 324 7.90 8.80 -9.90
CA TYR A 324 8.40 9.59 -11.03
C TYR A 324 9.90 9.45 -11.27
N ARG A 325 10.70 9.46 -10.20
CA ARG A 325 12.15 9.35 -10.31
C ARG A 325 12.62 7.94 -10.69
N PRO A 326 12.12 6.83 -10.10
CA PRO A 326 12.58 5.49 -10.44
C PRO A 326 12.25 5.12 -11.89
N TYR A 327 11.06 5.51 -12.36
CA TYR A 327 10.59 5.23 -13.73
C TYR A 327 10.85 6.37 -14.71
N ARG A 328 11.74 7.32 -14.38
CA ARG A 328 12.04 8.47 -15.24
C ARG A 328 12.52 8.01 -16.61
N VAL A 329 12.18 8.81 -17.62
CA VAL A 329 12.52 8.52 -19.01
C VAL A 329 13.57 9.50 -19.49
N ASP A 330 14.63 8.97 -20.09
CA ASP A 330 15.64 9.80 -20.73
C ASP A 330 15.07 10.49 -21.98
N PRO A 331 15.45 11.75 -22.27
CA PRO A 331 14.95 12.48 -23.43
C PRO A 331 15.13 11.69 -24.73
N GLY A 332 14.04 11.55 -25.50
CA GLY A 332 14.02 10.83 -26.77
C GLY A 332 13.49 9.39 -26.69
N ASN A 333 13.35 8.83 -25.48
CA ASN A 333 12.68 7.54 -25.27
C ASN A 333 11.17 7.73 -25.07
N PRO A 334 10.32 6.78 -25.52
CA PRO A 334 8.89 6.86 -25.29
C PRO A 334 8.57 6.71 -23.80
N SER A 335 7.54 7.43 -23.34
CA SER A 335 7.03 7.22 -21.99
C SER A 335 6.53 5.79 -21.83
N PRO A 336 6.81 5.14 -20.69
CA PRO A 336 6.21 3.86 -20.39
C PRO A 336 4.75 3.98 -20.00
N LEU A 337 3.99 2.95 -20.35
CA LEU A 337 2.62 2.76 -19.89
C LEU A 337 2.65 2.02 -18.54
N ILE A 338 2.10 2.63 -17.49
CA ILE A 338 2.16 2.12 -16.12
C ILE A 338 0.79 2.23 -15.46
N TYR A 339 0.26 1.13 -14.94
CA TYR A 339 -0.98 1.08 -14.17
C TYR A 339 -0.72 0.81 -12.69
N GLY A 340 -1.63 1.24 -11.82
CA GLY A 340 -1.46 1.13 -10.37
C GLY A 340 -2.64 0.45 -9.70
N LEU A 341 -2.39 -0.66 -9.01
CA LEU A 341 -3.35 -1.30 -8.11
C LEU A 341 -2.96 -0.96 -6.65
N PRO A 342 -3.81 -0.26 -5.88
CA PRO A 342 -3.44 0.22 -4.56
C PRO A 342 -3.32 -0.91 -3.53
N GLY A 343 -2.44 -0.72 -2.53
CA GLY A 343 -2.43 -1.49 -1.29
C GLY A 343 -2.82 -0.68 -0.06
N ASN A 344 -2.60 -1.23 1.13
CA ASN A 344 -2.90 -0.59 2.41
C ASN A 344 -2.18 0.77 2.57
N HIS A 345 -0.94 0.91 2.10
CA HIS A 345 -0.20 2.17 2.18
C HIS A 345 -0.79 3.28 1.29
N ASP A 346 -1.40 2.93 0.16
CA ASP A 346 -2.12 3.88 -0.70
C ASP A 346 -3.44 4.32 -0.08
N TRP A 347 -4.08 3.44 0.70
CA TRP A 347 -5.34 3.70 1.38
C TRP A 347 -5.21 4.69 2.54
N TYR A 348 -4.02 4.86 3.13
CA TYR A 348 -3.79 5.76 4.25
C TYR A 348 -4.15 7.23 3.98
N ASN A 349 -4.19 7.66 2.72
CA ASN A 349 -4.70 8.97 2.34
C ASN A 349 -6.05 8.97 1.60
N HIS A 350 -6.81 7.87 1.67
CA HIS A 350 -8.04 7.63 0.90
C HIS A 350 -7.82 7.61 -0.62
N LEU A 351 -6.73 7.00 -1.09
CA LEU A 351 -6.39 6.87 -2.52
C LEU A 351 -6.24 8.21 -3.25
N LYS A 352 -6.06 9.33 -2.54
CA LYS A 352 -6.03 10.65 -3.18
C LYS A 352 -4.82 10.78 -4.10
N GLY A 353 -3.67 10.26 -3.67
CA GLY A 353 -2.47 10.22 -4.51
C GLY A 353 -2.65 9.35 -5.75
N LEU A 354 -3.34 8.21 -5.60
CA LEU A 354 -3.63 7.29 -6.71
C LEU A 354 -4.43 8.01 -7.81
N PHE A 355 -5.58 8.60 -7.47
CA PHE A 355 -6.44 9.26 -8.46
C PHE A 355 -5.79 10.50 -9.09
N LEU A 356 -5.01 11.27 -8.32
CA LEU A 356 -4.26 12.39 -8.87
C LEU A 356 -3.23 11.96 -9.91
N ASN A 357 -2.60 10.80 -9.72
CA ASN A 357 -1.55 10.32 -10.61
C ASN A 357 -2.13 9.42 -11.70
N PHE A 358 -2.66 8.24 -11.37
CA PHE A 358 -3.14 7.26 -12.35
C PHE A 358 -4.47 7.65 -13.00
N GLY A 359 -5.32 8.43 -12.31
CA GLY A 359 -6.55 8.97 -12.89
C GLY A 359 -6.34 10.20 -13.77
N TYR A 360 -5.10 10.74 -13.86
CA TYR A 360 -4.82 11.98 -14.59
C TYR A 360 -5.22 11.91 -16.08
N PRO A 361 -4.88 10.85 -16.85
CA PRO A 361 -5.25 10.79 -18.27
C PRO A 361 -6.77 10.80 -18.46
N ALA A 362 -7.50 10.01 -17.68
CA ALA A 362 -8.97 10.00 -17.71
C ALA A 362 -9.59 11.35 -17.30
N ALA A 363 -8.98 12.05 -16.34
CA ALA A 363 -9.45 13.36 -15.88
C ALA A 363 -9.26 14.48 -16.93
N HIS A 364 -8.29 14.31 -17.83
CA HIS A 364 -7.90 15.28 -18.87
C HIS A 364 -8.05 14.70 -20.28
N VAL A 365 -9.03 13.80 -20.45
CA VAL A 365 -9.31 13.18 -21.74
C VAL A 365 -9.73 14.23 -22.76
N GLU A 366 -9.11 14.18 -23.94
CA GLU A 366 -9.50 14.98 -25.11
C GLU A 366 -10.39 14.11 -26.01
N SER A 367 -11.69 14.09 -25.74
CA SER A 367 -12.68 13.31 -26.50
C SER A 367 -14.04 13.98 -26.52
N ASP A 368 -14.77 13.86 -27.63
CA ASP A 368 -16.16 14.34 -27.73
C ASP A 368 -17.18 13.34 -27.18
N ASP A 369 -16.75 12.16 -26.73
CA ASP A 369 -17.64 11.15 -26.14
C ASP A 369 -18.25 11.66 -24.81
N PRO A 370 -19.59 11.76 -24.70
CA PRO A 370 -20.25 12.26 -23.51
C PRO A 370 -19.99 11.44 -22.24
N GLN A 371 -19.86 10.11 -22.37
CA GLN A 371 -19.58 9.21 -21.26
C GLN A 371 -18.16 9.42 -20.75
N LEU A 372 -17.18 9.55 -21.65
CA LEU A 372 -15.78 9.85 -21.28
C LEU A 372 -15.69 11.22 -20.59
N GLN A 373 -16.40 12.24 -21.10
CA GLN A 373 -16.45 13.56 -20.48
C GLN A 373 -17.11 13.55 -19.10
N ALA A 374 -18.17 12.76 -18.90
CA ALA A 374 -18.81 12.59 -17.60
C ALA A 374 -17.85 11.97 -16.57
N TRP A 375 -17.13 10.90 -16.95
CA TRP A 375 -16.11 10.30 -16.09
C TRP A 375 -14.96 11.26 -15.78
N ALA A 376 -14.52 12.03 -16.78
CA ALA A 376 -13.48 13.05 -16.60
C ALA A 376 -13.91 14.14 -15.61
N GLU A 377 -15.16 14.60 -15.67
CA GLU A 377 -15.70 15.56 -14.70
C GLU A 377 -15.77 14.96 -13.28
N GLY A 378 -16.23 13.71 -13.15
CA GLY A 378 -16.20 12.99 -11.87
C GLY A 378 -14.78 12.92 -11.28
N LEU A 379 -13.79 12.60 -12.10
CA LEU A 379 -12.38 12.58 -11.71
C LEU A 379 -11.85 13.96 -11.33
N ARG A 380 -12.18 15.02 -12.07
CA ARG A 380 -11.72 16.40 -11.78
C ARG A 380 -12.34 16.98 -10.51
N THR A 381 -13.52 16.52 -10.11
CA THR A 381 -14.28 17.08 -8.97
C THR A 381 -14.18 16.30 -7.66
N GLY A 382 -13.45 15.18 -7.66
CA GLY A 382 -13.25 14.35 -6.46
C GLY A 382 -12.47 15.04 -5.32
N PRO A 383 -12.45 14.44 -4.12
CA PRO A 383 -11.80 15.01 -2.93
C PRO A 383 -10.27 15.04 -3.01
N TRP A 384 -9.66 14.30 -3.95
CA TRP A 384 -8.22 14.36 -4.23
C TRP A 384 -7.78 15.65 -4.91
N ALA A 385 -8.64 16.23 -5.75
CA ALA A 385 -8.38 17.53 -6.39
C ALA A 385 -8.56 18.70 -5.41
N ARG A 386 -9.41 18.54 -4.39
CA ARG A 386 -9.85 19.62 -3.48
C ARG A 386 -9.55 19.26 -2.03
N TYR A 387 -8.34 19.54 -1.58
CA TYR A 387 -7.93 19.29 -0.18
C TYR A 387 -8.47 20.39 0.76
N GLY A 388 -9.80 20.51 0.87
CA GLY A 388 -10.45 21.48 1.78
C GLY A 388 -10.22 22.95 1.44
N LEU A 389 -9.67 23.27 0.26
CA LEU A 389 -9.47 24.63 -0.23
C LEU A 389 -10.07 24.77 -1.64
N PRO A 390 -10.63 25.94 -1.99
CA PRO A 390 -11.29 26.16 -3.29
C PRO A 390 -10.35 26.15 -4.51
N TRP A 391 -9.02 26.04 -4.31
CA TRP A 391 -8.00 26.17 -5.37
C TRP A 391 -7.57 24.83 -5.99
N GLY A 392 -8.54 24.01 -6.45
CA GLY A 392 -8.30 22.62 -6.87
C GLY A 392 -7.33 22.40 -8.05
N ASN A 393 -7.05 23.44 -8.85
CA ASN A 393 -6.15 23.32 -10.02
C ASN A 393 -4.66 23.19 -9.65
N LEU A 394 -4.27 23.56 -8.42
CA LEU A 394 -2.85 23.53 -8.03
C LEU A 394 -2.26 22.11 -8.05
N ARG A 395 -3.03 21.09 -7.66
CA ARG A 395 -2.57 19.70 -7.58
C ARG A 395 -2.46 19.06 -8.97
N TRP A 396 -3.43 19.31 -9.84
CA TRP A 396 -3.37 18.84 -11.22
C TRP A 396 -2.18 19.45 -11.97
N ASN A 397 -1.93 20.76 -11.78
CA ASN A 397 -0.75 21.43 -12.34
C ASN A 397 0.56 20.83 -11.80
N GLU A 398 0.59 20.44 -10.53
CA GLU A 398 1.76 19.78 -9.97
C GLU A 398 2.00 18.41 -10.59
N VAL A 399 0.96 17.58 -10.76
CA VAL A 399 1.07 16.29 -11.44
C VAL A 399 1.51 16.50 -12.89
N ALA A 400 0.96 17.49 -13.60
CA ALA A 400 1.37 17.84 -14.96
C ALA A 400 2.87 18.19 -15.02
N ASN A 401 3.36 18.99 -14.06
CA ASN A 401 4.77 19.35 -13.96
C ASN A 401 5.68 18.15 -13.65
N LEU A 402 5.23 17.21 -12.81
CA LEU A 402 5.97 15.98 -12.54
C LEU A 402 6.07 15.10 -13.80
N ARG A 403 4.94 14.88 -14.49
CA ARG A 403 4.90 14.13 -15.77
C ARG A 403 5.87 14.71 -16.79
N LEU A 404 5.84 16.03 -16.97
CA LEU A 404 6.73 16.73 -17.90
C LEU A 404 8.20 16.60 -17.47
N ARG A 405 8.51 16.82 -16.19
CA ARG A 405 9.88 16.79 -15.67
C ARG A 405 10.55 15.42 -15.83
N TYR A 406 9.79 14.34 -15.66
CA TYR A 406 10.31 12.98 -15.64
C TYR A 406 10.00 12.17 -16.91
N GLY A 407 9.34 12.78 -17.91
CA GLY A 407 8.98 12.11 -19.16
C GLY A 407 7.92 11.00 -19.00
N LEU A 408 7.15 11.04 -17.91
CA LEU A 408 6.15 10.02 -17.56
C LEU A 408 4.74 10.44 -17.96
N SER A 409 4.53 10.71 -19.24
CA SER A 409 3.23 11.16 -19.77
C SER A 409 2.18 10.05 -19.79
N ARG A 410 2.58 8.78 -19.88
CA ARG A 410 1.69 7.59 -20.00
C ARG A 410 1.41 6.86 -18.68
N LEU A 411 1.70 7.49 -17.53
CA LEU A 411 1.30 6.97 -16.21
C LEU A 411 -0.24 6.96 -16.11
N GLY A 412 -0.86 5.81 -15.86
CA GLY A 412 -2.31 5.63 -15.79
C GLY A 412 -3.04 5.59 -17.13
N GLY A 413 -2.31 5.55 -18.25
CA GLY A 413 -2.88 5.57 -19.59
C GLY A 413 -2.20 6.57 -20.52
N ASP A 414 -2.37 6.36 -21.82
CA ASP A 414 -1.89 7.25 -22.87
C ASP A 414 -2.90 8.37 -23.13
N MET A 415 -2.48 9.62 -22.98
CA MET A 415 -3.33 10.81 -23.15
C MET A 415 -4.09 10.81 -24.49
N ALA A 416 -3.51 10.27 -25.55
CA ALA A 416 -4.11 10.24 -26.88
C ALA A 416 -5.07 9.05 -27.12
N ARG A 417 -5.11 8.08 -26.19
CA ARG A 417 -5.86 6.82 -26.34
C ARG A 417 -6.78 6.57 -25.14
N PRO A 418 -8.01 7.10 -25.14
CA PRO A 418 -8.92 6.98 -24.00
C PRO A 418 -9.20 5.55 -23.52
N GLU A 419 -9.16 4.57 -24.42
CA GLU A 419 -9.33 3.15 -24.09
C GLU A 419 -8.23 2.61 -23.16
N THR A 420 -7.09 3.29 -23.07
CA THR A 420 -5.96 2.94 -22.17
C THR A 420 -6.08 3.58 -20.79
N HIS A 421 -7.09 4.42 -20.51
CA HIS A 421 -7.11 5.22 -19.29
C HIS A 421 -7.61 4.43 -18.07
N GLN A 422 -6.84 4.46 -16.99
CA GLN A 422 -7.29 3.98 -15.68
C GLN A 422 -8.25 4.98 -15.04
N ARG A 423 -9.44 4.52 -14.66
CA ARG A 423 -10.51 5.37 -14.10
C ARG A 423 -10.87 5.01 -12.66
N LEU A 424 -10.69 3.74 -12.30
CA LEU A 424 -11.07 3.16 -11.02
C LEU A 424 -9.85 2.56 -10.32
N PRO A 425 -9.91 2.30 -9.00
CA PRO A 425 -8.79 1.72 -8.25
C PRO A 425 -8.62 0.22 -8.51
N PHE A 426 -9.62 -0.40 -9.13
CA PHE A 426 -9.61 -1.75 -9.69
C PHE A 426 -9.91 -1.66 -11.19
N PHE A 427 -9.44 -2.62 -11.98
CA PHE A 427 -9.61 -2.59 -13.43
C PHE A 427 -9.44 -3.96 -14.07
N GLU A 428 -9.96 -4.09 -15.29
CA GLU A 428 -9.70 -5.19 -16.20
C GLU A 428 -8.74 -4.72 -17.29
N LEU A 429 -7.63 -5.42 -17.49
CA LEU A 429 -6.86 -5.32 -18.72
C LEU A 429 -7.40 -6.36 -19.71
N ASP A 430 -8.03 -5.87 -20.77
CA ASP A 430 -8.56 -6.68 -21.85
C ASP A 430 -7.64 -6.61 -23.07
N PHE A 431 -7.24 -7.78 -23.55
CA PHE A 431 -6.30 -7.95 -24.65
C PHE A 431 -7.00 -8.37 -25.95
N GLY A 432 -8.31 -8.16 -26.07
CA GLY A 432 -9.07 -8.35 -27.31
C GLY A 432 -8.91 -9.76 -27.87
N ALA A 433 -8.18 -9.88 -29.00
CA ALA A 433 -7.99 -11.14 -29.72
C ALA A 433 -7.08 -12.15 -29.01
N ALA A 434 -6.22 -11.73 -28.08
CA ALA A 434 -5.44 -12.66 -27.27
C ALA A 434 -6.34 -13.24 -26.16
N PRO A 435 -6.38 -14.58 -25.96
CA PRO A 435 -7.22 -15.24 -24.96
C PRO A 435 -6.63 -15.10 -23.54
N LEU A 436 -6.43 -13.86 -23.10
CA LEU A 436 -5.99 -13.50 -21.76
C LEU A 436 -6.91 -12.39 -21.23
N VAL A 437 -7.22 -12.46 -19.94
CA VAL A 437 -7.72 -11.33 -19.18
C VAL A 437 -6.87 -11.17 -17.91
N LEU A 438 -6.58 -9.93 -17.53
CA LEU A 438 -6.03 -9.63 -16.20
C LEU A 438 -7.04 -8.80 -15.42
N LEU A 439 -7.46 -9.29 -14.25
CA LEU A 439 -8.38 -8.61 -13.35
C LEU A 439 -7.60 -8.13 -12.13
N ALA A 440 -7.43 -6.82 -11.99
CA ALA A 440 -6.76 -6.19 -10.86
C ALA A 440 -7.84 -5.74 -9.86
N ALA A 441 -7.96 -6.43 -8.72
CA ALA A 441 -8.95 -6.15 -7.69
C ALA A 441 -8.31 -5.46 -6.48
N ASP A 442 -8.85 -4.32 -6.10
CA ASP A 442 -8.48 -3.55 -4.91
C ASP A 442 -9.09 -4.24 -3.69
N THR A 443 -8.30 -5.09 -3.03
CA THR A 443 -8.66 -5.74 -1.77
C THR A 443 -8.47 -4.80 -0.56
N GLY A 444 -8.13 -3.54 -0.79
CA GLY A 444 -8.20 -2.51 0.23
C GLY A 444 -7.05 -2.53 1.22
N CYS A 445 -7.34 -2.01 2.42
CA CYS A 445 -6.45 -2.02 3.58
C CYS A 445 -6.73 -3.20 4.54
N VAL A 446 -7.75 -4.02 4.25
CA VAL A 446 -8.29 -5.06 5.14
C VAL A 446 -8.54 -6.40 4.42
N GLY A 447 -8.05 -6.56 3.19
CA GLY A 447 -8.14 -7.82 2.44
C GLY A 447 -9.50 -8.17 1.80
N GLY A 448 -10.42 -7.21 1.57
CA GLY A 448 -11.78 -7.47 1.10
C GLY A 448 -12.33 -6.61 -0.03
N LEU A 449 -13.44 -7.09 -0.59
CA LEU A 449 -14.21 -6.45 -1.66
C LEU A 449 -15.55 -5.93 -1.13
N ASP A 450 -15.94 -4.74 -1.55
CA ASP A 450 -17.32 -4.27 -1.40
C ASP A 450 -18.22 -4.96 -2.44
N ALA A 451 -19.55 -4.90 -2.24
CA ALA A 451 -20.52 -5.58 -3.10
C ALA A 451 -20.39 -5.20 -4.59
N ILE A 452 -20.13 -3.92 -4.91
CA ILE A 452 -20.03 -3.48 -6.31
C ILE A 452 -18.81 -4.12 -6.98
N GLN A 453 -17.66 -4.10 -6.29
CA GLN A 453 -16.46 -4.71 -6.83
C GLN A 453 -16.55 -6.25 -6.87
N PHE A 454 -17.23 -6.87 -5.90
CA PHE A 454 -17.48 -8.31 -5.91
C PHE A 454 -18.34 -8.72 -7.11
N ASP A 455 -19.45 -8.02 -7.36
CA ASP A 455 -20.33 -8.27 -8.50
C ASP A 455 -19.60 -8.05 -9.83
N TRP A 456 -18.78 -6.99 -9.91
CA TRP A 456 -17.89 -6.75 -11.06
C TRP A 456 -16.91 -7.91 -11.28
N LEU A 457 -16.20 -8.34 -10.23
CA LEU A 457 -15.21 -9.41 -10.34
C LEU A 457 -15.86 -10.73 -10.76
N GLU A 458 -16.99 -11.10 -10.15
CA GLU A 458 -17.75 -12.30 -10.53
C GLU A 458 -18.20 -12.24 -11.99
N ASP A 459 -18.71 -11.09 -12.44
CA ASP A 459 -19.13 -10.93 -13.83
C ASP A 459 -17.98 -11.10 -14.82
N ARG A 460 -16.84 -10.45 -14.56
CA ARG A 460 -15.67 -10.54 -15.43
C ARG A 460 -15.08 -11.95 -15.44
N LEU A 461 -15.02 -12.62 -14.30
CA LEU A 461 -14.58 -14.02 -14.21
C LEU A 461 -15.51 -14.94 -15.00
N ARG A 462 -16.83 -14.79 -14.83
CA ARG A 462 -17.83 -15.57 -15.57
C ARG A 462 -17.71 -15.38 -17.08
N ALA A 463 -17.56 -14.13 -17.54
CA ALA A 463 -17.38 -13.83 -18.96
C ALA A 463 -16.09 -14.45 -19.51
N ALA A 464 -14.96 -14.27 -18.82
CA ALA A 464 -13.69 -14.82 -19.24
C ALA A 464 -13.67 -16.36 -19.25
N TYR A 465 -14.34 -16.99 -18.27
CA TYR A 465 -14.53 -18.42 -18.20
C TYR A 465 -15.37 -18.95 -19.36
N ALA A 466 -16.49 -18.29 -19.68
CA ALA A 466 -17.34 -18.63 -20.81
C ALA A 466 -16.61 -18.50 -22.16
N ASP A 467 -15.80 -17.45 -22.29
CA ASP A 467 -14.96 -17.18 -23.46
C ASP A 467 -13.68 -18.05 -23.52
N ARG A 468 -13.46 -18.92 -22.52
CA ARG A 468 -12.28 -19.79 -22.40
C ARG A 468 -10.95 -19.02 -22.46
N LYS A 469 -10.90 -17.83 -21.85
CA LYS A 469 -9.67 -17.07 -21.69
C LYS A 469 -8.79 -17.67 -20.59
N ILE A 470 -7.48 -17.46 -20.69
CA ILE A 470 -6.59 -17.55 -19.53
C ILE A 470 -6.96 -16.42 -18.58
N ILE A 471 -7.18 -16.75 -17.31
CA ILE A 471 -7.61 -15.79 -16.28
C ILE A 471 -6.46 -15.56 -15.30
N ALA A 472 -5.96 -14.32 -15.27
CA ALA A 472 -5.03 -13.85 -14.26
C ALA A 472 -5.71 -12.83 -13.35
N VAL A 473 -5.53 -12.95 -12.04
CA VAL A 473 -6.07 -12.04 -11.03
C VAL A 473 -4.93 -11.47 -10.20
N VAL A 474 -4.89 -10.15 -10.05
CA VAL A 474 -3.95 -9.46 -9.18
C VAL A 474 -4.74 -8.81 -8.05
N LEU A 475 -4.39 -9.15 -6.82
CA LEU A 475 -4.95 -8.64 -5.58
C LEU A 475 -3.93 -7.72 -4.90
N SER A 476 -4.37 -6.88 -3.96
CA SER A 476 -3.44 -6.17 -3.08
C SER A 476 -2.76 -7.18 -2.13
N GLU A 477 -3.56 -8.02 -1.48
CA GLU A 477 -3.06 -9.03 -0.52
C GLU A 477 -3.10 -10.47 -1.09
N PRO A 478 -2.12 -11.33 -0.78
CA PRO A 478 -2.05 -12.69 -1.30
C PRO A 478 -2.95 -13.67 -0.53
N LEU A 479 -3.57 -14.61 -1.25
CA LEU A 479 -4.43 -15.65 -0.65
C LEU A 479 -3.65 -16.83 -0.05
N TYR A 480 -2.44 -17.10 -0.57
CA TYR A 480 -1.48 -18.04 0.03
C TYR A 480 -0.19 -17.30 0.31
N VAL A 481 0.23 -17.32 1.57
CA VAL A 481 1.37 -16.54 2.06
C VAL A 481 1.96 -17.19 3.31
N ASN A 482 3.28 -17.12 3.45
CA ASN A 482 4.00 -17.64 4.61
C ASN A 482 3.71 -19.13 4.91
N GLY A 483 3.53 -19.92 3.86
CA GLY A 483 3.27 -21.36 3.95
C GLY A 483 1.84 -21.72 4.34
N ALA A 484 0.88 -20.78 4.26
CA ALA A 484 -0.50 -21.01 4.64
C ALA A 484 -1.51 -20.22 3.79
N PHE A 485 -2.75 -20.70 3.77
CA PHE A 485 -3.90 -19.94 3.29
C PHE A 485 -4.20 -18.76 4.22
N ALA A 486 -4.48 -17.59 3.65
CA ALA A 486 -4.89 -16.40 4.38
C ALA A 486 -6.26 -16.65 5.04
N ALA A 487 -6.25 -16.96 6.34
CA ALA A 487 -7.45 -17.30 7.07
C ALA A 487 -8.30 -16.05 7.35
N GLY A 488 -9.50 -15.99 6.77
CA GLY A 488 -10.49 -14.94 7.00
C GLY A 488 -11.67 -15.07 6.04
N ASP A 489 -12.86 -14.60 6.44
CA ASP A 489 -14.08 -14.74 5.63
C ASP A 489 -13.97 -14.02 4.27
N GLN A 490 -13.29 -12.87 4.24
CA GLN A 490 -13.08 -12.08 3.02
C GLN A 490 -12.16 -12.81 2.04
N ALA A 491 -10.95 -13.20 2.47
CA ALA A 491 -10.02 -13.98 1.66
C ALA A 491 -10.64 -15.29 1.17
N ARG A 492 -11.43 -15.95 2.02
CA ARG A 492 -12.19 -17.15 1.68
C ARG A 492 -13.21 -16.90 0.57
N SER A 493 -14.04 -15.86 0.69
CA SER A 493 -15.05 -15.55 -0.32
C SER A 493 -14.44 -15.27 -1.70
N ILE A 494 -13.30 -14.56 -1.73
CA ILE A 494 -12.55 -14.29 -2.96
C ILE A 494 -11.98 -15.61 -3.50
N TYR A 495 -11.34 -16.43 -2.66
CA TYR A 495 -10.77 -17.70 -3.08
C TYR A 495 -11.81 -18.65 -3.67
N GLU A 496 -12.96 -18.80 -3.03
CA GLU A 496 -14.08 -19.61 -3.53
C GLU A 496 -14.58 -19.13 -4.89
N LEU A 497 -14.65 -17.80 -5.10
CA LEU A 497 -15.02 -17.19 -6.38
C LEU A 497 -13.98 -17.50 -7.47
N LEU A 498 -12.68 -17.33 -7.17
CA LEU A 498 -11.60 -17.61 -8.12
C LEU A 498 -11.53 -19.10 -8.48
N ARG A 499 -11.74 -19.97 -7.50
CA ARG A 499 -11.84 -21.43 -7.66
C ARG A 499 -13.03 -21.81 -8.54
N ARG A 500 -14.14 -21.05 -8.44
CA ARG A 500 -15.36 -21.31 -9.22
C ARG A 500 -15.20 -21.12 -10.71
N TYR A 501 -14.43 -20.11 -11.09
CA TYR A 501 -14.19 -19.78 -12.48
C TYR A 501 -12.82 -20.25 -12.98
N GLU A 502 -12.23 -21.25 -12.32
CA GLU A 502 -11.03 -21.95 -12.78
C GLU A 502 -9.87 -20.98 -13.08
N THR A 503 -9.63 -20.03 -12.18
CA THR A 503 -8.56 -19.02 -12.33
C THR A 503 -7.19 -19.69 -12.46
N HIS A 504 -6.34 -19.18 -13.35
CA HIS A 504 -5.06 -19.81 -13.68
C HIS A 504 -3.89 -19.20 -12.88
N VAL A 505 -3.92 -17.88 -12.72
CA VAL A 505 -2.87 -17.11 -12.03
C VAL A 505 -3.51 -16.19 -11.01
N VAL A 506 -3.00 -16.21 -9.78
CA VAL A 506 -3.39 -15.29 -8.72
C VAL A 506 -2.11 -14.67 -8.15
N MET A 507 -2.03 -13.34 -8.07
CA MET A 507 -0.88 -12.64 -7.49
C MET A 507 -1.34 -11.69 -6.40
N GLY A 508 -0.54 -11.51 -5.34
CA GLY A 508 -0.73 -10.47 -4.34
C GLY A 508 0.61 -9.92 -3.84
N GLY A 509 0.62 -8.67 -3.36
CA GLY A 509 1.79 -8.01 -2.76
C GLY A 509 1.76 -8.06 -1.23
N ASP A 510 1.99 -6.92 -0.56
CA ASP A 510 1.97 -6.69 0.90
C ASP A 510 3.10 -7.42 1.67
N THR A 511 3.24 -8.73 1.47
CA THR A 511 4.36 -9.48 2.00
C THR A 511 5.59 -9.29 1.11
N HIS A 512 6.61 -8.63 1.66
CA HIS A 512 7.83 -8.23 0.96
C HIS A 512 8.81 -9.38 0.67
N SER A 513 8.36 -10.30 -0.19
CA SER A 513 9.10 -11.45 -0.69
C SER A 513 8.44 -11.96 -1.98
N TYR A 514 9.10 -12.91 -2.62
CA TYR A 514 8.52 -13.77 -3.64
C TYR A 514 8.21 -15.16 -3.07
N GLN A 515 7.02 -15.67 -3.33
CA GLN A 515 6.61 -17.03 -2.98
C GLN A 515 5.72 -17.58 -4.10
N HIS A 516 5.94 -18.82 -4.52
CA HIS A 516 5.11 -19.47 -5.55
C HIS A 516 4.49 -20.75 -5.02
N TYR A 517 3.16 -20.78 -5.02
CA TYR A 517 2.34 -21.92 -4.67
C TYR A 517 1.65 -22.49 -5.92
N GLN A 518 1.76 -23.79 -6.12
CA GLN A 518 0.96 -24.52 -7.09
C GLN A 518 -0.20 -25.18 -6.35
N VAL A 519 -1.43 -24.81 -6.71
CA VAL A 519 -2.67 -25.29 -6.09
C VAL A 519 -3.37 -26.19 -7.10
N LYS A 520 -3.57 -27.47 -6.76
CA LYS A 520 -4.35 -28.41 -7.57
C LYS A 520 -5.65 -28.73 -6.87
N TYR A 521 -6.77 -28.63 -7.58
CA TYR A 521 -8.09 -28.90 -7.03
C TYR A 521 -9.04 -29.48 -8.06
N LEU A 522 -10.11 -30.13 -7.60
CA LEU A 522 -11.19 -30.58 -8.46
C LEU A 522 -12.20 -29.45 -8.66
N THR A 523 -12.49 -29.11 -9.91
CA THR A 523 -13.51 -28.13 -10.28
C THR A 523 -14.90 -28.65 -9.90
N HIS A 524 -15.91 -27.78 -10.01
CA HIS A 524 -17.31 -28.17 -9.82
C HIS A 524 -17.77 -29.25 -10.81
N LYS A 525 -17.08 -29.38 -11.94
CA LYS A 525 -17.31 -30.39 -12.98
C LYS A 525 -16.57 -31.71 -12.68
N GLY A 526 -15.81 -31.78 -11.58
CA GLY A 526 -15.00 -32.95 -11.21
C GLY A 526 -13.71 -33.10 -12.02
N THR A 527 -13.30 -32.07 -12.78
CA THR A 527 -12.03 -32.09 -13.54
C THR A 527 -10.89 -31.56 -12.67
N PRO A 528 -9.65 -32.05 -12.83
CA PRO A 528 -8.50 -31.45 -12.16
C PRO A 528 -8.17 -30.09 -12.79
N HIS A 529 -7.94 -29.09 -11.96
CA HIS A 529 -7.46 -27.76 -12.35
C HIS A 529 -6.21 -27.39 -11.55
N THR A 530 -5.30 -26.65 -12.18
CA THR A 530 -4.09 -26.12 -11.53
C THR A 530 -4.12 -24.60 -11.55
N SER A 531 -4.08 -23.99 -10.37
CA SER A 531 -3.92 -22.54 -10.18
C SER A 531 -2.52 -22.24 -9.63
N HIS A 532 -1.90 -21.16 -10.11
CA HIS A 532 -0.61 -20.68 -9.64
C HIS A 532 -0.80 -19.41 -8.82
N HIS A 533 -0.49 -19.49 -7.53
CA HIS A 533 -0.58 -18.37 -6.60
C HIS A 533 0.81 -17.80 -6.30
N PHE A 534 0.96 -16.49 -6.41
CA PHE A 534 2.22 -15.79 -6.21
C PHE A 534 2.08 -14.72 -5.12
N VAL A 535 3.01 -14.72 -4.17
CA VAL A 535 3.36 -13.54 -3.39
C VAL A 535 4.42 -12.80 -4.21
N ASN A 536 4.17 -11.53 -4.55
CA ASN A 536 5.00 -10.71 -5.44
C ASN A 536 5.27 -9.31 -4.85
N GLY A 537 5.48 -9.21 -3.54
CA GLY A 537 5.79 -7.94 -2.85
C GLY A 537 7.28 -7.63 -2.73
N GLY A 538 8.15 -8.37 -3.43
CA GLY A 538 9.60 -8.17 -3.37
C GLY A 538 10.13 -7.06 -4.28
N GLY A 539 9.34 -6.05 -4.67
CA GLY A 539 9.73 -5.10 -5.71
C GLY A 539 10.73 -4.02 -5.26
N GLY A 540 10.92 -3.84 -3.96
CA GLY A 540 11.87 -2.86 -3.43
C GLY A 540 11.62 -2.39 -2.01
N ALA A 541 10.45 -2.66 -1.44
CA ALA A 541 10.20 -2.47 -0.01
C ALA A 541 11.16 -3.32 0.84
N TYR A 542 11.20 -3.04 2.14
CA TYR A 542 12.05 -3.78 3.07
C TYR A 542 11.61 -5.24 3.13
N LEU A 543 12.53 -6.20 3.11
CA LEU A 543 12.10 -7.60 2.97
C LEU A 543 11.41 -8.11 4.25
N SER A 544 10.42 -8.98 4.06
CA SER A 544 9.70 -9.65 5.14
C SER A 544 10.55 -10.74 5.81
N ALA A 545 10.06 -11.29 6.91
CA ALA A 545 10.69 -12.44 7.54
C ALA A 545 10.72 -13.64 6.56
N PRO A 546 11.84 -14.37 6.46
CA PRO A 546 11.92 -15.53 5.57
C PRO A 546 10.94 -16.62 6.02
N VAL A 547 10.09 -17.08 5.09
CA VAL A 547 9.11 -18.14 5.35
C VAL A 547 9.75 -19.46 5.78
N ASP A 548 10.96 -19.76 5.28
CA ASP A 548 11.69 -21.00 5.51
C ASP A 548 12.42 -21.06 6.86
N LEU A 549 12.34 -20.03 7.73
CA LEU A 549 12.96 -20.07 9.07
C LEU A 549 12.43 -21.20 9.95
N ASN A 550 11.14 -21.48 9.84
CA ASN A 550 10.45 -22.48 10.67
C ASN A 550 10.22 -23.80 9.92
N TRP A 551 10.73 -23.91 8.69
CA TRP A 551 10.57 -25.10 7.86
C TRP A 551 11.87 -25.91 7.83
N ARG A 552 11.73 -27.23 7.94
CA ARG A 552 12.87 -28.15 7.97
C ARG A 552 13.33 -28.58 6.58
N THR A 553 12.52 -28.34 5.55
CA THR A 553 12.84 -28.65 4.16
C THR A 553 13.15 -27.37 3.38
N PRO A 554 14.36 -27.25 2.81
CA PRO A 554 14.65 -26.19 1.84
C PRO A 554 13.72 -26.31 0.62
N THR A 555 13.50 -25.20 -0.06
CA THR A 555 12.91 -25.08 -1.41
C THR A 555 13.00 -26.36 -2.24
N GLY A 556 11.84 -26.87 -2.65
CA GLY A 556 11.71 -28.12 -3.42
C GLY A 556 10.40 -28.81 -3.10
N MET A 557 9.32 -28.40 -3.81
CA MET A 557 7.98 -29.02 -3.79
C MET A 557 7.52 -29.53 -2.43
N THR A 558 7.42 -28.66 -1.42
CA THR A 558 6.89 -29.08 -0.11
C THR A 558 5.36 -29.02 -0.14
N PRO A 559 4.64 -30.14 0.04
CA PRO A 559 3.20 -30.09 0.24
C PRO A 559 2.89 -29.38 1.55
N LEU A 560 1.96 -28.43 1.50
CA LEU A 560 1.44 -27.82 2.72
C LEU A 560 0.66 -28.87 3.53
N GLU A 561 0.82 -28.84 4.85
CA GLU A 561 -0.03 -29.66 5.71
C GLU A 561 -1.49 -29.23 5.55
N GLN A 562 -2.43 -30.18 5.64
CA GLN A 562 -3.87 -29.93 5.43
C GLN A 562 -4.49 -28.85 6.33
N ARG A 563 -3.83 -28.46 7.42
CA ARG A 563 -4.29 -27.35 8.29
C ARG A 563 -3.93 -25.96 7.76
N PHE A 564 -3.00 -25.89 6.81
CA PHE A 564 -2.52 -24.65 6.18
C PHE A 564 -3.11 -24.45 4.78
N VAL A 565 -4.00 -25.33 4.35
CA VAL A 565 -4.70 -25.26 3.07
C VAL A 565 -6.15 -24.83 3.32
N TYR A 566 -6.75 -24.14 2.35
CA TYR A 566 -8.17 -23.86 2.30
C TYR A 566 -9.01 -25.12 2.62
N ARG A 567 -10.08 -24.93 3.40
CA ARG A 567 -11.04 -25.96 3.76
C ARG A 567 -12.44 -25.48 3.44
N ASP A 568 -13.13 -26.22 2.59
CA ASP A 568 -14.56 -26.05 2.37
C ASP A 568 -15.32 -26.63 3.60
N PRO A 569 -16.25 -25.88 4.24
CA PRO A 569 -17.05 -26.37 5.37
C PRO A 569 -18.15 -27.36 4.97
N GLU A 570 -18.61 -27.33 3.72
CA GLU A 570 -19.72 -28.15 3.24
C GLU A 570 -19.25 -29.43 2.53
N HIS A 571 -18.03 -29.42 1.98
CA HIS A 571 -17.43 -30.56 1.29
C HIS A 571 -16.01 -30.82 1.85
N GLU A 572 -15.62 -32.07 2.13
CA GLU A 572 -14.20 -32.42 2.43
C GLU A 572 -13.34 -32.34 1.15
N ILE A 573 -13.25 -31.17 0.51
CA ILE A 573 -12.35 -30.94 -0.61
C ILE A 573 -11.05 -30.33 -0.08
N VAL A 574 -9.97 -31.10 -0.24
CA VAL A 574 -8.61 -30.74 0.17
C VAL A 574 -7.82 -30.38 -1.09
N ASP A 575 -7.59 -29.08 -1.30
CA ASP A 575 -6.69 -28.64 -2.36
C ASP A 575 -5.28 -29.21 -2.08
N GLN A 576 -4.56 -29.62 -3.11
CA GLN A 576 -3.16 -29.99 -2.99
C GLN A 576 -2.31 -28.75 -3.26
N VAL A 577 -1.67 -28.23 -2.23
CA VAL A 577 -0.85 -27.02 -2.35
C VAL A 577 0.61 -27.36 -2.19
N LEU A 578 1.42 -27.01 -3.19
CA LEU A 578 2.86 -27.19 -3.21
C LEU A 578 3.54 -25.83 -3.19
N LEU A 579 4.38 -25.56 -2.18
CA LEU A 579 5.30 -24.42 -2.23
C LEU A 579 6.49 -24.77 -3.13
N LYS A 580 6.59 -24.12 -4.29
CA LYS A 580 7.55 -24.43 -5.35
C LYS A 580 8.82 -23.61 -5.23
N THR A 581 8.71 -22.31 -4.97
CA THR A 581 9.85 -21.38 -4.95
C THR A 581 9.62 -20.27 -3.94
N ILE A 582 10.69 -19.85 -3.25
CA ILE A 582 10.70 -18.68 -2.36
C ILE A 582 11.92 -17.83 -2.67
N PHE A 583 11.81 -16.53 -2.46
CA PHE A 583 12.95 -15.63 -2.51
C PHE A 583 12.66 -14.35 -1.72
N PRO A 584 13.61 -13.84 -0.92
CA PRO A 584 14.85 -14.50 -0.52
C PRO A 584 14.61 -15.65 0.48
N SER A 585 15.51 -16.63 0.47
CA SER A 585 15.58 -17.67 1.51
C SER A 585 16.18 -17.14 2.81
N ALA A 586 15.94 -17.84 3.92
CA ALA A 586 16.56 -17.57 5.21
C ALA A 586 18.09 -17.57 5.12
N LYS A 587 18.66 -18.42 4.27
CA LYS A 587 20.10 -18.46 4.00
C LYS A 587 20.59 -17.18 3.34
N GLU A 588 19.90 -16.68 2.32
CA GLU A 588 20.25 -15.44 1.61
C GLU A 588 20.10 -14.22 2.51
N LEU A 589 19.02 -14.13 3.27
CA LEU A 589 18.81 -13.04 4.24
C LEU A 589 19.85 -13.07 5.36
N ARG A 590 20.18 -14.25 5.90
CA ARG A 590 21.27 -14.42 6.86
C ARG A 590 22.59 -13.98 6.25
N ALA A 591 22.91 -14.42 5.04
CA ALA A 591 24.16 -14.06 4.36
C ALA A 591 24.28 -12.55 4.12
N LYS A 592 23.18 -11.88 3.71
CA LYS A 592 23.14 -10.41 3.61
C LYS A 592 23.44 -9.76 4.96
N PHE A 593 22.78 -10.23 6.03
CA PHE A 593 22.92 -9.63 7.36
C PHE A 593 24.30 -9.86 7.99
N THR A 594 24.87 -11.07 7.87
CA THR A 594 26.13 -11.44 8.51
C THR A 594 27.36 -11.18 7.63
N GLY A 595 27.22 -11.28 6.31
CA GLY A 595 28.33 -11.16 5.35
C GLY A 595 28.92 -9.75 5.25
N GLN A 596 28.23 -8.75 5.78
CA GLN A 596 28.72 -7.38 5.85
C GLN A 596 29.26 -6.98 7.25
N ALA A 597 29.43 -7.92 8.19
CA ALA A 597 29.74 -7.61 9.60
C ALA A 597 31.17 -7.10 9.89
N GLU A 598 31.80 -6.37 8.97
CA GLU A 598 33.05 -5.68 9.24
C GLU A 598 32.81 -4.34 9.95
N GLY A 599 33.63 -4.09 10.97
CA GLY A 599 33.61 -2.85 11.76
C GLY A 599 32.62 -2.85 12.94
N TRP A 600 33.08 -2.27 14.06
CA TRP A 600 32.37 -1.87 15.29
C TRP A 600 31.64 -2.95 16.14
N ALA A 601 31.70 -2.77 17.47
CA ALA A 601 31.24 -3.76 18.46
C ALA A 601 29.72 -3.96 18.49
N LEU A 602 28.93 -2.91 18.22
CA LEU A 602 27.47 -2.99 18.27
C LEU A 602 26.88 -3.71 17.02
N ARG A 603 27.56 -3.73 15.85
CA ARG A 603 27.15 -4.59 14.70
C ARG A 603 27.29 -6.05 15.05
N ARG A 604 28.45 -6.42 15.61
CA ARG A 604 28.74 -7.78 16.06
C ARG A 604 27.76 -8.21 17.15
N TRP A 605 27.37 -7.32 18.06
CA TRP A 605 26.34 -7.59 19.04
C TRP A 605 24.96 -7.84 18.41
N LEU A 606 24.54 -7.04 17.42
CA LEU A 606 23.29 -7.25 16.68
C LEU A 606 23.31 -8.54 15.87
N VAL A 607 24.43 -8.86 15.22
CA VAL A 607 24.65 -10.15 14.53
C VAL A 607 24.56 -11.32 15.51
N GLY A 608 25.05 -11.17 16.75
CA GLY A 608 24.85 -12.17 17.81
C GLY A 608 23.38 -12.37 18.23
N ARG A 609 22.47 -11.48 17.82
CA ARG A 609 21.01 -11.58 18.05
C ARG A 609 20.25 -11.99 16.79
N GLU A 610 20.95 -12.35 15.71
CA GLU A 610 20.40 -12.59 14.37
C GLU A 610 19.17 -13.50 14.32
N PRO A 611 19.11 -14.65 15.04
CA PRO A 611 17.94 -15.53 14.92
C PRO A 611 16.64 -14.86 15.36
N GLY A 612 16.71 -14.06 16.44
CA GLY A 612 15.59 -13.28 16.95
C GLY A 612 15.25 -12.06 16.09
N LEU A 613 16.21 -11.51 15.34
CA LEU A 613 15.97 -10.41 14.41
C LEU A 613 15.35 -10.91 13.10
N LEU A 614 15.85 -12.01 12.54
CA LEU A 614 15.32 -12.62 11.32
C LEU A 614 13.86 -13.06 11.48
N SER A 615 13.55 -13.76 12.58
CA SER A 615 12.19 -14.22 12.91
C SER A 615 11.19 -13.09 13.10
N ARG A 616 11.64 -11.87 13.36
CA ARG A 616 10.80 -10.67 13.50
C ARG A 616 10.81 -9.78 12.26
N GLY A 617 11.49 -10.17 11.18
CA GLY A 617 11.67 -9.34 9.98
C GLY A 617 12.55 -8.10 10.22
N LEU A 618 13.28 -8.04 11.33
CA LEU A 618 14.04 -6.85 11.75
C LEU A 618 15.41 -6.73 11.09
N THR A 619 15.90 -7.77 10.40
CA THR A 619 17.22 -7.77 9.75
C THR A 619 17.33 -6.76 8.63
N ASN A 620 16.22 -6.44 7.96
CA ASN A 620 16.20 -5.49 6.84
C ASN A 620 16.09 -4.05 7.29
N ALA A 621 15.70 -3.79 8.54
CA ALA A 621 15.70 -2.44 9.09
C ALA A 621 17.09 -1.80 8.99
N LEU A 622 18.16 -2.60 9.08
CA LEU A 622 19.52 -2.07 9.19
C LEU A 622 20.25 -1.88 7.85
N ASP A 623 19.75 -2.43 6.73
CA ASP A 623 20.51 -2.54 5.47
C ASP A 623 19.68 -2.90 4.21
N HIS A 624 18.38 -2.57 4.14
CA HIS A 624 17.54 -2.99 2.99
C HIS A 624 18.03 -2.42 1.64
N ASP A 625 18.58 -1.20 1.66
CA ASP A 625 19.01 -0.45 0.48
C ASP A 625 20.46 -0.72 0.03
N ARG A 626 21.11 -1.74 0.61
CA ARG A 626 22.47 -2.15 0.21
C ARG A 626 22.50 -3.52 -0.44
N SER A 627 23.42 -3.67 -1.39
CA SER A 627 23.64 -4.92 -2.10
C SER A 627 24.14 -6.04 -1.16
N PRO A 628 23.71 -7.30 -1.37
CA PRO A 628 22.71 -7.72 -2.36
C PRO A 628 21.31 -7.23 -1.97
N LEU A 629 20.55 -6.65 -2.89
CA LEU A 629 19.23 -6.04 -2.64
C LEU A 629 18.16 -7.10 -2.36
N LEU A 630 18.27 -8.27 -2.99
CA LEU A 630 17.36 -9.43 -2.84
C LEU A 630 15.91 -9.11 -3.23
N GLN A 631 15.74 -8.41 -4.36
CA GLN A 631 14.46 -7.96 -4.88
C GLN A 631 14.00 -8.84 -6.05
N SER A 632 12.70 -8.82 -6.31
CA SER A 632 12.02 -9.68 -7.28
C SER A 632 10.82 -9.01 -7.94
N PHE A 633 10.52 -9.43 -9.16
CA PHE A 633 9.25 -9.11 -9.84
C PHE A 633 8.86 -10.23 -10.81
N VAL A 634 7.69 -10.13 -11.43
CA VAL A 634 7.19 -11.13 -12.38
C VAL A 634 6.88 -10.49 -13.73
N THR A 635 7.27 -11.16 -14.82
CA THR A 635 6.85 -10.82 -16.18
C THR A 635 5.85 -11.85 -16.70
N LEU A 636 4.88 -11.37 -17.49
CA LEU A 636 3.90 -12.19 -18.17
C LEU A 636 3.99 -11.92 -19.67
N SER A 637 4.23 -12.97 -20.44
CA SER A 637 4.39 -12.92 -21.89
C SER A 637 3.33 -13.76 -22.57
N MET A 638 2.50 -13.13 -23.39
CA MET A 638 1.50 -13.81 -24.20
C MET A 638 2.03 -13.98 -25.62
N ALA A 639 2.08 -15.22 -26.10
CA ALA A 639 2.60 -15.53 -27.43
C ALA A 639 1.79 -16.64 -28.10
N ARG A 640 1.77 -16.65 -29.43
CA ARG A 640 1.20 -17.74 -30.22
C ARG A 640 2.28 -18.80 -30.48
N THR A 641 1.98 -20.04 -30.15
CA THR A 641 2.81 -21.23 -30.39
C THR A 641 2.10 -22.16 -31.38
N PRO A 642 2.77 -23.23 -31.87
CA PRO A 642 2.10 -24.27 -32.67
C PRO A 642 0.90 -24.92 -31.96
N ASP A 643 0.96 -25.04 -30.63
CA ASP A 643 -0.07 -25.67 -29.79
C ASP A 643 -1.20 -24.72 -29.37
N GLY A 644 -1.19 -23.46 -29.83
CA GLY A 644 -2.19 -22.45 -29.51
C GLY A 644 -1.58 -21.22 -28.84
N TRP A 645 -2.36 -20.52 -28.03
CA TRP A 645 -1.84 -19.39 -27.26
C TRP A 645 -1.19 -19.88 -25.97
N ARG A 646 -0.05 -19.28 -25.62
CA ARG A 646 0.71 -19.59 -24.40
C ARG A 646 0.94 -18.32 -23.60
N LEU A 647 0.51 -18.33 -22.34
CA LEU A 647 0.95 -17.38 -21.33
C LEU A 647 2.19 -17.95 -20.62
N ARG A 648 3.30 -17.23 -20.69
CA ARG A 648 4.52 -17.54 -19.95
C ARG A 648 4.69 -16.56 -18.78
N VAL A 649 4.77 -17.09 -17.57
CA VAL A 649 5.02 -16.33 -16.34
C VAL A 649 6.48 -16.55 -15.92
N VAL A 650 7.27 -15.49 -15.84
CA VAL A 650 8.71 -15.57 -15.47
C VAL A 650 9.00 -14.68 -14.27
N PRO A 651 9.41 -15.27 -13.13
CA PRO A 651 9.95 -14.53 -12.00
C PRO A 651 11.38 -14.05 -12.29
N TRP A 652 11.74 -12.88 -11.78
CA TRP A 652 13.06 -12.28 -11.92
C TRP A 652 13.61 -11.95 -10.54
N PHE A 653 14.83 -12.37 -10.22
CA PHE A 653 15.48 -12.13 -8.92
C PHE A 653 16.79 -11.37 -9.10
N THR A 654 17.06 -10.38 -8.25
CA THR A 654 18.39 -9.76 -8.16
C THR A 654 19.38 -10.74 -7.54
N LYS A 655 20.56 -10.93 -8.14
CA LYS A 655 21.61 -11.79 -7.58
C LYS A 655 22.97 -11.10 -7.51
N GLY A 656 23.74 -11.52 -6.51
CA GLY A 656 25.12 -11.09 -6.30
C GLY A 656 25.26 -9.64 -5.83
N PRO A 657 26.50 -9.16 -5.67
CA PRO A 657 26.78 -7.82 -5.14
C PRO A 657 26.49 -6.68 -6.13
N LYS A 658 26.20 -7.00 -7.39
CA LYS A 658 25.82 -6.04 -8.44
C LYS A 658 24.31 -5.99 -8.69
N ASP A 659 23.53 -6.80 -7.97
CA ASP A 659 22.08 -6.85 -8.08
C ASP A 659 21.58 -7.14 -9.51
N GLU A 660 22.28 -8.02 -10.22
CA GLU A 660 21.93 -8.39 -11.59
C GLU A 660 20.59 -9.14 -11.59
N LEU A 661 19.63 -8.67 -12.39
CA LEU A 661 18.34 -9.32 -12.56
C LEU A 661 18.50 -10.60 -13.40
N GLN A 662 18.11 -11.74 -12.81
CA GLN A 662 18.17 -13.03 -13.46
C GLN A 662 16.77 -13.65 -13.58
N PRO A 663 16.38 -14.13 -14.77
CA PRO A 663 15.12 -14.84 -14.93
C PRO A 663 15.19 -16.19 -14.22
N GLN A 664 14.07 -16.62 -13.65
CA GLN A 664 13.91 -17.93 -13.04
C GLN A 664 13.18 -18.88 -14.01
N ALA A 665 13.00 -20.14 -13.59
CA ALA A 665 12.29 -21.13 -14.40
C ALA A 665 10.88 -20.61 -14.77
N PRO A 666 10.54 -20.56 -16.07
CA PRO A 666 9.24 -20.07 -16.52
C PRO A 666 8.13 -21.05 -16.18
N ILE A 667 6.91 -20.52 -16.05
CA ILE A 667 5.67 -21.29 -15.91
C ILE A 667 4.84 -21.03 -17.15
N ASP A 668 4.61 -22.08 -17.95
CA ASP A 668 3.84 -21.99 -19.19
C ASP A 668 2.40 -22.48 -18.94
N ILE A 669 1.43 -21.66 -19.34
CA ILE A 669 0.00 -21.93 -19.25
C ILE A 669 -0.55 -21.84 -20.67
N LEU A 670 -1.12 -22.93 -21.17
CA LEU A 670 -1.73 -22.97 -22.50
C LEU A 670 -3.17 -22.50 -22.41
N ALA A 671 -3.60 -21.73 -23.41
CA ALA A 671 -5.00 -21.38 -23.55
C ALA A 671 -5.82 -22.65 -23.82
N PRO A 672 -7.05 -22.75 -23.27
CA PRO A 672 -7.93 -23.86 -23.58
C PRO A 672 -8.16 -23.97 -25.10
N THR A 673 -7.91 -25.13 -25.69
CA THR A 673 -8.13 -25.37 -27.13
C THR A 673 -9.61 -25.68 -27.41
N ASP A 674 -10.03 -25.45 -28.66
CA ASP A 674 -11.39 -25.78 -29.13
C ASP A 674 -11.68 -27.29 -29.23
N GLU A 675 -10.68 -28.17 -29.04
CA GLU A 675 -10.76 -29.57 -29.44
C GLU A 675 -11.16 -30.60 -28.36
N ILE A 676 -11.52 -30.21 -27.13
CA ILE A 676 -11.88 -31.19 -26.08
C ILE A 676 -13.39 -31.25 -25.84
N THR A 677 -14.11 -31.82 -26.81
CA THR A 677 -15.32 -32.64 -26.56
C THR A 677 -14.98 -34.13 -26.69
N ARG A 678 -13.92 -34.59 -26.00
CA ARG A 678 -13.77 -36.01 -25.70
C ARG A 678 -14.07 -36.21 -24.22
N PRO A 679 -15.00 -37.10 -23.84
CA PRO A 679 -15.18 -37.45 -22.45
C PRO A 679 -13.85 -38.02 -21.94
N LEU A 680 -13.26 -37.35 -20.95
CA LEU A 680 -12.09 -37.86 -20.25
C LEU A 680 -12.48 -39.18 -19.56
N PRO A 681 -11.64 -40.23 -19.62
CA PRO A 681 -11.88 -41.44 -18.84
C PRO A 681 -11.88 -41.09 -17.36
N ALA A 682 -12.75 -41.73 -16.58
CA ALA A 682 -12.85 -41.54 -15.14
C ALA A 682 -11.47 -41.72 -14.48
N LEU A 683 -10.92 -40.64 -13.94
CA LEU A 683 -9.65 -40.65 -13.21
C LEU A 683 -9.93 -41.22 -11.81
N THR A 684 -9.43 -42.43 -11.55
CA THR A 684 -9.42 -43.02 -10.21
C THR A 684 -8.27 -42.43 -9.39
N PRO A 685 -8.36 -42.43 -8.04
CA PRO A 685 -7.32 -41.90 -7.14
C PRO A 685 -5.90 -42.46 -7.38
N GLU A 686 -5.79 -43.62 -8.01
CA GLU A 686 -4.52 -44.28 -8.34
C GLU A 686 -3.77 -43.61 -9.50
N ALA A 687 -4.48 -42.93 -10.42
CA ALA A 687 -3.84 -42.23 -11.55
C ALA A 687 -3.10 -40.94 -11.12
N MET A 688 -3.42 -40.38 -9.95
CA MET A 688 -2.71 -39.20 -9.42
C MET A 688 -1.35 -39.53 -8.81
N LEU A 689 -1.07 -40.82 -8.53
CA LEU A 689 0.19 -41.28 -7.93
C LEU A 689 1.29 -41.58 -8.96
N SER A 690 0.95 -41.81 -10.23
CA SER A 690 1.94 -42.16 -11.27
C SER A 690 2.68 -40.95 -11.85
N ASP A 691 2.08 -39.76 -11.83
CA ASP A 691 2.68 -38.52 -12.40
C ASP A 691 3.66 -37.81 -11.44
N VAL A 692 4.04 -38.45 -10.33
CA VAL A 692 4.95 -37.90 -9.30
C VAL A 692 6.36 -38.48 -9.42
N LEU A 693 6.62 -39.40 -10.36
CA LEU A 693 7.90 -40.10 -10.50
C LEU A 693 8.62 -39.93 -11.85
N ASP A 694 8.27 -38.94 -12.66
CA ASP A 694 9.09 -38.50 -13.81
C ASP A 694 9.49 -37.02 -13.74
#